data_AF-A0A1I7GJV2-F1
#
_entry.id   AF-A0A1I7GJV2-F1
#
_cell.length_a   1.000
_cell.length_b   1.000
_cell.length_c   1.000
_cell.angle_alpha   90.00
_cell.angle_beta   90.00
_cell.angle_gamma   90.00
#
_symmetry.space_group_name_H-M   'P 1'
#
loop_
_entity.id
_entity.type
_entity.pdbx_description
1 polymer ?
#
loop_
_entity_poly.entity_id
_entity_poly.type
_entity_poly.pdbx_seq_one_letter_code
_entity_poly.pdbx_strand_id
1 'polypeptide(L)'
;MDDLTKASNQFNLPQHIITLVSNDSGYALDDQNEVFYLLLHVNSSNACALSFDYNSLIDAEVKEFNSDSGTARKIGRAVVGDVLFGDVGAIVGAVSTSALYNVELIIKTTNLKNPSNIYTLCSYAKQGSIAYESAHYFGEKIVAVVNNIAKQYHGSIGAGKSPNIDPYHIDATITRIELFLEDKEWQKARTYCDGALDYAPDNSMLYLLRCCANEHQSSLHDLIVYSDLNQNNPDYIKALRFADAELKETLDNYGQERKCEDTYNKAIFVLDTGDDALQKKDIENSANAFIQGRNLLLDISDYKNAKSLISDCQDKLYKIASDKDNNDIKSVEIAQRCLRELGKYQKTDELISYYDYKNQEFKKITDHANSLLKEDWSSFNDTYEILKTLEECLRIGDHEDADKLQAYVNSITGREREYAKASQLLKGKKLSALIKAKDILSAYPDYKNTQELLLTCNDKIQLIENYNKKKKQKWIIISLAFVILLSIFIVISRVIYPSILYKNGVQINNKHSELQLYAHRGFSKEAPDDSLAGFELAAANSYGLDCDLWPTKEDDNGGIDIVVSHDNNLMKVAGIDCNITEMTVDEVTRLKIKSGSNIQEYPDEHIPTLEEVLSIAERYKCRVLVEMKGEDWTDEQCYMLLDCLNKWDMLDKTIVNSLYINNLKRFLACAQDYSKTPDTLYTILYYEDFTEKLKVAEDNQVTMVSIRSSIISDYHDEIIPAVEQSGLRIHTWTAGEVDEKAAVDEMEKYGVYSISTDTIIKEH
;
A
#
# COMPACT_ATOMS: atom_id res chain seq x y z
N MET A 1 3.71 41.82 55.77
CA MET A 1 4.19 40.94 56.86
C MET A 1 3.21 40.88 58.03
N ASP A 2 2.61 42.00 58.49
CA ASP A 2 1.67 41.96 59.62
C ASP A 2 0.33 41.25 59.32
N ASP A 3 -0.13 41.20 58.07
CA ASP A 3 -1.34 40.45 57.69
C ASP A 3 -1.14 38.93 57.55
N LEU A 4 0.10 38.48 57.32
CA LEU A 4 0.43 37.04 57.20
C LEU A 4 0.52 36.35 58.57
N THR A 5 0.86 37.09 59.62
CA THR A 5 0.87 36.57 61.00
C THR A 5 -0.55 36.39 61.54
N LYS A 6 -1.54 37.14 61.04
CA LYS A 6 -2.96 36.91 61.35
C LYS A 6 -3.54 35.69 60.63
N ALA A 7 -3.02 35.34 59.46
CA ALA A 7 -3.43 34.13 58.74
C ALA A 7 -2.97 32.83 59.44
N SER A 8 -1.88 32.85 60.22
CA SER A 8 -1.32 31.62 60.82
C SER A 8 -2.26 30.91 61.80
N ASN A 9 -3.16 31.65 62.48
CA ASN A 9 -4.10 31.08 63.44
C ASN A 9 -5.40 30.59 62.81
N GLN A 10 -5.62 30.84 61.51
CA GLN A 10 -6.91 30.57 60.86
C GLN A 10 -6.91 29.31 59.98
N PHE A 11 -5.73 28.78 59.58
CA PHE A 11 -5.63 27.71 58.57
C PHE A 11 -5.05 26.37 59.03
N ASN A 12 -4.66 26.17 60.30
CA ASN A 12 -4.12 24.89 60.80
C ASN A 12 -2.96 24.29 59.98
N LEU A 13 -2.18 25.12 59.26
CA LEU A 13 -1.05 24.66 58.44
C LEU A 13 0.25 24.58 59.26
N PRO A 14 1.16 23.64 58.96
CA PRO A 14 2.49 23.58 59.59
C PRO A 14 3.31 24.85 59.34
N GLN A 15 4.06 25.33 60.35
CA GLN A 15 4.80 26.60 60.30
C GLN A 15 5.80 26.72 59.13
N HIS A 16 6.36 25.60 58.68
CA HIS A 16 7.29 25.56 57.55
C HIS A 16 6.58 25.75 56.19
N ILE A 17 5.34 25.25 56.04
CA ILE A 17 4.50 25.46 54.85
C ILE A 17 4.08 26.92 54.75
N ILE A 18 3.76 27.58 55.87
CA ILE A 18 3.43 29.01 55.90
C ILE A 18 4.60 29.86 55.36
N THR A 19 5.83 29.49 55.69
CA THR A 19 7.03 30.20 55.23
C THR A 19 7.24 30.04 53.72
N LEU A 20 6.97 28.84 53.17
CA LEU A 20 7.05 28.54 51.74
C LEU A 20 5.98 29.27 50.92
N VAL A 21 4.75 29.37 51.42
CA VAL A 21 3.63 30.06 50.74
C VAL A 21 3.79 31.59 50.78
N SER A 22 4.49 32.13 51.79
CA SER A 22 4.63 33.58 52.01
C SER A 22 5.62 34.31 51.10
N ASN A 23 6.33 33.60 50.22
CA ASN A 23 7.31 34.15 49.26
C ASN A 23 6.71 34.47 47.88
N ASP A 24 5.48 35.01 47.84
CA ASP A 24 4.76 35.43 46.62
C ASP A 24 4.44 34.33 45.57
N SER A 25 4.50 33.04 45.94
CA SER A 25 4.18 31.94 45.02
C SER A 25 2.72 31.48 45.04
N GLY A 26 1.97 31.71 46.12
CA GLY A 26 0.55 31.33 46.27
C GLY A 26 0.25 29.83 46.34
N TYR A 27 1.26 28.97 46.39
CA TYR A 27 1.16 27.51 46.60
C TYR A 27 2.38 26.96 47.35
N ALA A 28 2.27 25.75 47.88
CA ALA A 28 3.39 25.00 48.47
C ALA A 28 3.29 23.49 48.22
N LEU A 29 4.45 22.84 48.19
CA LEU A 29 4.63 21.40 48.04
C LEU A 29 5.17 20.83 49.34
N ASP A 30 4.48 19.85 49.91
CA ASP A 30 4.95 19.05 51.04
C ASP A 30 5.28 17.64 50.54
N ASP A 31 6.46 17.50 49.92
CA ASP A 31 6.91 16.22 49.35
C ASP A 31 7.08 15.12 50.41
N GLN A 32 7.25 15.49 51.70
CA GLN A 32 7.39 14.50 52.78
C GLN A 32 6.08 13.79 53.08
N ASN A 33 4.97 14.51 52.98
CA ASN A 33 3.63 13.98 53.21
C ASN A 33 2.83 13.78 51.90
N GLU A 34 3.44 14.09 50.76
CA GLU A 34 2.85 14.00 49.40
C GLU A 34 1.57 14.84 49.25
N VAL A 35 1.59 16.08 49.77
CA VAL A 35 0.43 16.99 49.74
C VAL A 35 0.77 18.31 49.02
N PHE A 36 -0.13 18.73 48.12
CA PHE A 36 -0.11 20.02 47.44
C PHE A 36 -1.05 20.99 48.16
N TYR A 37 -0.52 22.16 48.55
CA TYR A 37 -1.30 23.22 49.17
C TYR A 37 -1.45 24.40 48.23
N LEU A 38 -2.70 24.84 48.02
CA LEU A 38 -3.04 26.00 47.20
C LEU A 38 -3.67 27.09 48.07
N LEU A 39 -3.16 28.32 47.98
CA LEU A 39 -3.74 29.47 48.66
C LEU A 39 -4.47 30.37 47.65
N LEU A 40 -5.79 30.48 47.81
CA LEU A 40 -6.60 31.39 47.01
C LEU A 40 -6.86 32.68 47.80
N HIS A 41 -6.50 33.82 47.23
CA HIS A 41 -6.82 35.13 47.79
C HIS A 41 -8.24 35.55 47.40
N VAL A 42 -9.21 35.29 48.28
CA VAL A 42 -10.60 35.70 48.09
C VAL A 42 -10.83 37.01 48.85
N ASN A 43 -10.28 38.10 48.31
CA ASN A 43 -10.27 39.46 48.88
C ASN A 43 -9.50 39.63 50.21
N SER A 44 -9.17 40.89 50.54
CA SER A 44 -8.28 41.34 51.63
C SER A 44 -8.66 40.89 53.06
N SER A 45 -9.65 40.01 53.21
CA SER A 45 -10.21 39.59 54.49
C SER A 45 -10.36 38.07 54.64
N ASN A 46 -10.25 37.27 53.56
CA ASN A 46 -10.45 35.81 53.60
C ASN A 46 -9.52 35.09 52.60
N ALA A 47 -8.37 34.61 53.06
CA ALA A 47 -7.64 33.59 52.31
C ALA A 47 -8.35 32.23 52.49
N CYS A 48 -8.24 31.33 51.51
CA CYS A 48 -8.65 29.93 51.68
C CYS A 48 -7.48 29.04 51.29
N ALA A 49 -7.09 28.13 52.18
CA ALA A 49 -6.06 27.13 51.92
C ALA A 49 -6.72 25.80 51.58
N LEU A 50 -6.38 25.25 50.41
CA LEU A 50 -6.86 23.97 49.93
C LEU A 50 -5.69 22.98 49.94
N SER A 51 -5.97 21.71 50.24
CA SER A 51 -4.97 20.64 50.26
C SER A 51 -5.41 19.50 49.36
N PHE A 52 -4.49 18.97 48.56
CA PHE A 52 -4.71 17.86 47.64
C PHE A 52 -3.58 16.84 47.79
N ASP A 53 -3.92 15.57 48.00
CA ASP A 53 -2.94 14.49 48.00
C ASP A 53 -2.39 14.31 46.57
N TYR A 54 -1.09 14.07 46.40
CA TYR A 54 -0.45 13.95 45.08
C TYR A 54 -1.10 12.88 44.21
N ASN A 55 -1.40 11.71 44.78
CA ASN A 55 -2.10 10.61 44.11
C ASN A 55 -3.56 10.92 43.72
N SER A 56 -4.13 12.01 44.24
CA SER A 56 -5.50 12.42 43.90
C SER A 56 -5.57 13.37 42.72
N LEU A 57 -4.45 13.98 42.31
CA LEU A 57 -4.38 15.02 41.28
C LEU A 57 -4.20 14.41 39.89
N ILE A 58 -5.13 14.69 38.97
CA ILE A 58 -5.12 14.11 37.62
C ILE A 58 -4.60 15.10 36.59
N ASP A 59 -5.12 16.33 36.62
CA ASP A 59 -4.91 17.36 35.59
C ASP A 59 -5.43 18.71 36.12
N ALA A 60 -4.97 19.81 35.55
CA ALA A 60 -5.53 21.13 35.81
C ALA A 60 -5.60 21.97 34.53
N GLU A 61 -6.61 22.83 34.42
CA GLU A 61 -6.79 23.74 33.29
C GLU A 61 -7.24 25.13 33.76
N VAL A 62 -6.81 26.18 33.04
CA VAL A 62 -7.34 27.55 33.22
C VAL A 62 -8.34 27.83 32.11
N LYS A 63 -9.51 28.39 32.47
CA LYS A 63 -10.53 28.82 31.51
C LYS A 63 -10.87 30.29 31.69
N GLU A 64 -11.19 30.92 30.57
CA GLU A 64 -11.74 32.26 30.55
C GLU A 64 -13.20 32.25 30.09
N PHE A 65 -13.99 33.10 30.72
CA PHE A 65 -15.40 33.30 30.42
C PHE A 65 -15.66 34.78 30.19
N ASN A 66 -16.27 35.12 29.06
CA ASN A 66 -16.77 36.47 28.84
C ASN A 66 -18.00 36.70 29.73
N SER A 67 -17.94 37.68 30.63
CA SER A 67 -18.99 37.94 31.61
C SER A 67 -20.30 38.45 31.00
N ASP A 68 -20.25 38.99 29.77
CA ASP A 68 -21.41 39.56 29.09
C ASP A 68 -22.16 38.53 28.22
N SER A 69 -21.49 37.48 27.76
CA SER A 69 -22.07 36.47 26.84
C SER A 69 -22.13 35.04 27.39
N GLY A 70 -21.48 34.74 28.52
CA GLY A 70 -21.48 33.41 29.14
C GLY A 70 -20.80 32.30 28.32
N THR A 71 -20.14 32.65 27.22
CA THR A 71 -19.41 31.70 26.36
C THR A 71 -18.03 31.40 26.95
N ALA A 72 -17.78 30.11 27.21
CA ALA A 72 -16.50 29.60 27.70
C ALA A 72 -15.52 29.42 26.55
N ARG A 73 -14.29 29.93 26.67
CA ARG A 73 -13.18 29.56 25.77
C ARG A 73 -12.22 28.63 26.53
N LYS A 74 -11.87 27.52 25.90
CA LYS A 74 -10.73 26.70 26.32
C LYS A 74 -9.48 27.32 25.73
N ILE A 75 -8.48 27.57 26.58
CA ILE A 75 -7.15 27.97 26.14
C ILE A 75 -6.34 26.69 25.99
N GLY A 76 -6.07 26.30 24.73
CA GLY A 76 -5.08 25.29 24.45
C GLY A 76 -3.71 25.95 24.45
N ARG A 77 -2.86 25.62 25.43
CA ARG A 77 -1.41 25.71 25.23
C ARG A 77 -1.00 24.50 24.40
N ALA A 78 -0.46 24.74 23.22
CA ALA A 78 0.37 23.76 22.56
C ALA A 78 1.68 23.66 23.34
N VAL A 79 1.93 22.51 23.97
CA VAL A 79 3.26 22.14 24.44
C VAL A 79 3.91 21.34 23.33
N VAL A 80 4.90 21.94 22.66
CA VAL A 80 5.86 21.23 21.81
C VAL A 80 7.21 21.45 22.48
N GLY A 81 7.82 20.37 22.98
CA GLY A 81 9.19 20.29 23.50
C GLY A 81 9.72 21.48 24.33
N ASP A 82 9.69 21.38 25.66
CA ASP A 82 10.57 22.07 26.63
C ASP A 82 11.05 23.53 26.35
N VAL A 83 10.25 24.41 25.74
CA VAL A 83 10.51 25.87 25.71
C VAL A 83 9.20 26.67 25.88
N LEU A 84 9.23 27.64 26.80
CA LEU A 84 8.17 28.64 27.04
C LEU A 84 8.34 29.82 26.07
N PHE A 85 7.39 30.03 25.15
CA PHE A 85 7.26 31.29 24.41
C PHE A 85 6.11 32.13 24.99
N GLY A 86 6.42 33.39 25.33
CA GLY A 86 5.47 34.45 25.59
C GLY A 86 5.14 35.22 24.31
N ASP A 87 3.87 35.60 24.20
CA ASP A 87 3.23 36.68 23.40
C ASP A 87 3.58 36.73 21.89
N VAL A 88 2.66 36.53 20.93
CA VAL A 88 1.36 37.18 20.73
C VAL A 88 0.43 36.24 19.96
N GLY A 89 -0.71 35.86 20.55
CA GLY A 89 -1.74 35.06 19.89
C GLY A 89 -2.56 35.89 18.89
N ALA A 90 -2.71 35.40 17.66
CA ALA A 90 -3.65 35.93 16.68
C ALA A 90 -5.09 35.64 17.12
N ILE A 91 -5.88 36.69 17.35
CA ILE A 91 -7.32 36.61 17.62
C ILE A 91 -8.08 36.90 16.32
N VAL A 92 -8.76 35.90 15.75
CA VAL A 92 -9.77 36.11 14.72
C VAL A 92 -11.12 36.32 15.39
N GLY A 93 -11.60 37.56 15.36
CA GLY A 93 -12.93 37.95 15.80
C GLY A 93 -12.93 39.39 16.29
N ALA A 94 -13.63 40.27 15.58
CA ALA A 94 -13.85 41.64 16.06
C ALA A 94 -14.55 41.60 17.43
N VAL A 95 -13.84 41.96 18.50
CA VAL A 95 -14.41 42.18 19.83
C VAL A 95 -14.00 43.55 20.32
N SER A 96 -14.99 44.36 20.67
CA SER A 96 -14.78 45.67 21.27
C SER A 96 -13.88 45.56 22.51
N THR A 97 -12.95 46.50 22.69
CA THR A 97 -12.02 46.65 23.83
C THR A 97 -12.71 46.94 25.19
N SER A 98 -13.94 46.49 25.37
CA SER A 98 -14.84 46.77 26.49
C SER A 98 -15.36 45.54 27.24
N ALA A 99 -15.14 44.32 26.73
CA ALA A 99 -15.62 43.09 27.36
C ALA A 99 -14.86 42.76 28.67
N LEU A 100 -15.58 42.32 29.69
CA LEU A 100 -15.05 41.89 30.98
C LEU A 100 -14.98 40.35 31.04
N TYR A 101 -13.95 39.81 31.69
CA TYR A 101 -13.68 38.38 31.75
C TYR A 101 -13.55 37.87 33.18
N ASN A 102 -13.98 36.63 33.39
CA ASN A 102 -13.67 35.83 34.56
C ASN A 102 -12.61 34.79 34.20
N VAL A 103 -11.58 34.65 35.04
CA VAL A 103 -10.53 33.63 34.90
C VAL A 103 -10.73 32.59 36.00
N GLU A 104 -10.90 31.33 35.61
CA GLU A 104 -11.15 30.21 36.51
C GLU A 104 -10.07 29.13 36.37
N LEU A 105 -9.60 28.60 37.50
CA LEU A 105 -8.74 27.43 37.59
C LEU A 105 -9.57 26.20 37.91
N ILE A 106 -9.40 25.15 37.13
CA ILE A 106 -10.09 23.87 37.29
C ILE A 106 -9.05 22.81 37.65
N ILE A 107 -9.18 22.19 38.82
CA ILE A 107 -8.32 21.08 39.27
C ILE A 107 -9.12 19.78 39.22
N LYS A 108 -8.68 18.83 38.42
CA LYS A 108 -9.29 17.51 38.27
C LYS A 108 -8.70 16.52 39.25
N THR A 109 -9.57 15.77 39.92
CA THR A 109 -9.17 14.81 40.96
C THR A 109 -9.81 13.45 40.78
N THR A 110 -9.26 12.43 41.43
CA THR A 110 -9.81 11.06 41.48
C THR A 110 -11.12 10.95 42.28
N ASN A 111 -11.59 12.05 42.91
CA ASN A 111 -12.81 12.07 43.69
C ASN A 111 -14.06 12.04 42.79
N LEU A 112 -14.73 10.88 42.74
CA LEU A 112 -15.93 10.63 41.94
C LEU A 112 -17.12 11.55 42.24
N LYS A 113 -17.18 12.20 43.42
CA LYS A 113 -18.25 13.14 43.77
C LYS A 113 -18.01 14.55 43.26
N ASN A 114 -16.75 14.94 43.08
CA ASN A 114 -16.40 16.25 42.53
C ASN A 114 -15.11 16.15 41.69
N PRO A 115 -15.20 15.57 40.48
CA PRO A 115 -14.04 15.27 39.67
C PRO A 115 -13.37 16.52 39.09
N SER A 116 -14.01 17.69 39.18
CA SER A 116 -13.47 18.97 38.68
C SER A 116 -13.81 20.08 39.67
N ASN A 117 -12.83 20.52 40.44
CA ASN A 117 -12.97 21.61 41.40
C ASN A 117 -12.65 22.93 40.70
N ILE A 118 -13.61 23.85 40.66
CA ILE A 118 -13.50 25.13 39.94
C ILE A 118 -13.28 26.27 40.93
N TYR A 119 -12.27 27.10 40.67
CA TYR A 119 -11.86 28.20 41.51
C TYR A 119 -11.70 29.48 40.69
N THR A 120 -12.45 30.53 41.02
CA THR A 120 -12.36 31.82 40.33
C THR A 120 -11.12 32.58 40.83
N LEU A 121 -10.16 32.84 39.93
CA LEU A 121 -8.92 33.56 40.22
C LEU A 121 -9.09 35.08 40.12
N CYS A 122 -9.90 35.53 39.17
CA CYS A 122 -10.30 36.93 39.04
C CYS A 122 -11.65 37.02 38.35
N SER A 123 -12.44 38.02 38.74
CA SER A 123 -13.75 38.29 38.13
C SER A 123 -13.80 39.69 37.54
N TYR A 124 -14.51 39.83 36.42
CA TYR A 124 -14.79 41.11 35.77
C TYR A 124 -13.54 41.95 35.47
N ALA A 125 -12.49 41.33 34.93
CA ALA A 125 -11.27 42.02 34.53
C ALA A 125 -11.24 42.26 33.02
N LYS A 126 -10.72 43.41 32.59
CA LYS A 126 -10.46 43.66 31.16
C LYS A 126 -9.23 42.86 30.73
N GLN A 127 -9.31 42.23 29.56
CA GLN A 127 -8.18 41.58 28.93
C GLN A 127 -7.01 42.59 28.75
N GLY A 128 -5.78 42.18 29.11
CA GLY A 128 -4.61 43.07 29.15
C GLY A 128 -4.48 43.95 30.39
N SER A 129 -5.42 43.88 31.36
CA SER A 129 -5.25 44.57 32.65
C SER A 129 -4.31 43.80 33.57
N ILE A 130 -3.60 44.50 34.47
CA ILE A 130 -2.69 43.87 35.44
C ILE A 130 -3.38 42.77 36.24
N ALA A 131 -4.65 42.95 36.61
CA ALA A 131 -5.42 41.95 37.35
C ALA A 131 -5.72 40.69 36.51
N TYR A 132 -6.04 40.87 35.22
CA TYR A 132 -6.25 39.76 34.27
C TYR A 132 -4.95 38.99 34.03
N GLU A 133 -3.87 39.71 33.68
CA GLU A 133 -2.56 39.10 33.40
C GLU A 133 -2.00 38.38 34.63
N SER A 134 -2.14 38.97 35.82
CA SER A 134 -1.68 38.35 37.07
C SER A 134 -2.47 37.08 37.41
N ALA A 135 -3.79 37.07 37.19
CA ALA A 135 -4.63 35.90 37.43
C ALA A 135 -4.36 34.79 36.42
N HIS A 136 -4.16 35.13 35.16
CA HIS A 136 -3.82 34.18 34.10
C HIS A 136 -2.45 33.55 34.34
N TYR A 137 -1.43 34.37 34.60
CA TYR A 137 -0.08 33.91 34.93
C TYR A 137 -0.05 33.03 36.18
N PHE A 138 -0.81 33.41 37.22
CA PHE A 138 -0.92 32.59 38.43
C PHE A 138 -1.59 31.24 38.15
N GLY A 139 -2.70 31.22 37.40
CA GLY A 139 -3.38 29.98 37.05
C GLY A 139 -2.51 29.01 36.24
N GLU A 140 -1.80 29.52 35.23
CA GLU A 140 -0.89 28.74 34.38
C GLU A 140 0.27 28.11 35.18
N LYS A 141 0.78 28.83 36.19
CA LYS A 141 1.78 28.26 37.12
C LYS A 141 1.22 27.08 37.90
N ILE A 142 -0.01 27.19 38.41
CA ILE A 142 -0.63 26.09 39.15
C ILE A 142 -0.89 24.89 38.24
N VAL A 143 -1.32 25.11 36.99
CA VAL A 143 -1.49 24.05 35.99
C VAL A 143 -0.19 23.28 35.77
N ALA A 144 0.92 23.99 35.55
CA ALA A 144 2.22 23.35 35.36
C ALA A 144 2.66 22.52 36.59
N VAL A 145 2.44 23.04 37.80
CA VAL A 145 2.77 22.34 39.05
C VAL A 145 1.91 21.07 39.21
N VAL A 146 0.59 21.18 39.07
CA VAL A 146 -0.32 20.03 39.20
C VAL A 146 -0.03 18.98 38.14
N ASN A 147 0.24 19.38 36.90
CA ASN A 147 0.54 18.44 35.82
C ASN A 147 1.89 17.74 36.00
N ASN A 148 2.88 18.40 36.62
CA ASN A 148 4.15 17.76 36.98
C ASN A 148 3.98 16.74 38.12
N ILE A 149 3.19 17.06 39.15
CA ILE A 149 2.84 16.11 40.22
C ILE A 149 2.09 14.92 39.62
N ALA A 150 1.05 15.17 38.81
CA ALA A 150 0.30 14.12 38.13
C ALA A 150 1.20 13.28 37.23
N LYS A 151 2.14 13.87 36.49
CA LYS A 151 3.13 13.17 35.66
C LYS A 151 4.09 12.30 36.47
N GLN A 152 4.49 12.75 37.66
CA GLN A 152 5.38 12.00 38.53
C GLN A 152 4.69 10.78 39.15
N TYR A 153 3.42 10.91 39.52
CA TYR A 153 2.66 9.86 40.20
C TYR A 153 1.83 8.98 39.26
N HIS A 154 1.56 9.44 38.04
CA HIS A 154 0.77 8.73 37.03
C HIS A 154 1.54 8.51 35.70
N GLY A 155 2.82 8.91 35.62
CA GLY A 155 3.65 8.83 34.41
C GLY A 155 3.28 9.87 33.35
N SER A 156 4.09 10.04 32.31
CA SER A 156 3.80 10.91 31.16
C SER A 156 2.40 10.65 30.60
N ILE A 157 1.43 11.49 30.95
CA ILE A 157 0.08 11.45 30.39
C ILE A 157 0.11 12.13 29.02
N GLY A 158 0.65 11.42 28.04
CA GLY A 158 0.46 11.65 26.62
C GLY A 158 0.03 10.33 26.00
N ALA A 159 -1.26 10.21 25.69
CA ALA A 159 -1.86 9.10 24.94
C ALA A 159 -1.41 7.67 25.34
N GLY A 160 -1.97 7.12 26.41
CA GLY A 160 -1.80 5.70 26.74
C GLY A 160 -2.23 5.37 28.17
N LYS A 161 -3.52 5.11 28.39
CA LYS A 161 -4.02 4.57 29.66
C LYS A 161 -3.44 3.18 29.91
N SER A 162 -3.02 2.88 31.14
CA SER A 162 -3.15 1.50 31.65
C SER A 162 -4.64 1.24 31.92
N PRO A 163 -5.20 0.10 31.50
CA PRO A 163 -6.63 -0.12 31.60
C PRO A 163 -7.05 -0.44 33.03
N ASN A 164 -8.24 0.03 33.41
CA ASN A 164 -8.86 -0.36 34.67
C ASN A 164 -9.33 -1.82 34.53
N ILE A 165 -8.46 -2.76 34.92
CA ILE A 165 -8.73 -4.19 34.90
C ILE A 165 -9.28 -4.57 36.27
N ASP A 166 -10.47 -5.13 36.29
CA ASP A 166 -11.07 -5.66 37.52
C ASP A 166 -10.50 -7.07 37.77
N PRO A 167 -9.68 -7.26 38.81
CA PRO A 167 -9.05 -8.55 39.09
C PRO A 167 -10.07 -9.64 39.50
N TYR A 168 -11.32 -9.27 39.79
CA TYR A 168 -12.37 -10.23 40.15
C TYR A 168 -13.24 -10.67 38.97
N HIS A 169 -13.06 -10.09 37.77
CA HIS A 169 -13.90 -10.37 36.58
C HIS A 169 -13.06 -10.48 35.29
N ILE A 170 -12.11 -11.43 35.27
CA ILE A 170 -11.22 -11.66 34.12
C ILE A 170 -11.99 -11.99 32.83
N ASP A 171 -13.12 -12.71 32.91
CA ASP A 171 -13.93 -13.06 31.73
C ASP A 171 -14.48 -11.81 31.01
N ALA A 172 -14.91 -10.79 31.75
CA ALA A 172 -15.36 -9.52 31.16
C ALA A 172 -14.20 -8.75 30.50
N THR A 173 -12.98 -8.94 31.02
CA THR A 173 -11.77 -8.37 30.45
C THR A 173 -11.38 -9.10 29.16
N ILE A 174 -11.51 -10.43 29.13
CA ILE A 174 -11.33 -11.27 27.93
C ILE A 174 -12.28 -10.83 26.81
N THR A 175 -13.59 -10.71 27.08
CA THR A 175 -14.56 -10.22 26.07
C THR A 175 -14.19 -8.84 25.54
N ARG A 176 -13.67 -7.96 26.41
CA ARG A 176 -13.25 -6.62 25.99
C ARG A 176 -12.00 -6.64 25.11
N ILE A 177 -11.06 -7.54 25.40
CA ILE A 177 -9.89 -7.78 24.56
C ILE A 177 -10.31 -8.29 23.18
N GLU A 178 -11.26 -9.24 23.12
CA GLU A 178 -11.81 -9.74 21.86
C GLU A 178 -12.43 -8.62 21.01
N LEU A 179 -13.22 -7.73 21.63
CA LEU A 179 -13.77 -6.55 20.94
C LEU A 179 -12.66 -5.63 20.41
N PHE A 180 -11.57 -5.41 21.16
CA PHE A 180 -10.44 -4.64 20.66
C PHE A 180 -9.73 -5.31 19.48
N LEU A 181 -9.67 -6.65 19.46
CA LEU A 181 -9.13 -7.38 18.32
C LEU A 181 -10.04 -7.25 17.09
N GLU A 182 -11.36 -7.37 17.27
CA GLU A 182 -12.36 -7.17 16.21
C GLU A 182 -12.29 -5.75 15.63
N ASP A 183 -12.14 -4.75 16.49
CA ASP A 183 -11.98 -3.33 16.12
C ASP A 183 -10.55 -2.98 15.62
N LYS A 184 -9.67 -3.98 15.48
CA LYS A 184 -8.26 -3.84 15.06
C LYS A 184 -7.42 -2.91 15.95
N GLU A 185 -7.82 -2.71 17.21
CA GLU A 185 -7.12 -1.91 18.20
C GLU A 185 -6.00 -2.71 18.91
N TRP A 186 -5.01 -3.18 18.14
CA TRP A 186 -3.98 -4.15 18.59
C TRP A 186 -3.25 -3.75 19.87
N GLN A 187 -2.84 -2.48 19.96
CA GLN A 187 -2.09 -1.97 21.10
C GLN A 187 -2.95 -1.96 22.37
N LYS A 188 -4.26 -1.66 22.25
CA LYS A 188 -5.19 -1.72 23.38
C LYS A 188 -5.43 -3.16 23.79
N ALA A 189 -5.69 -4.06 22.85
CA ALA A 189 -5.82 -5.49 23.13
C ALA A 189 -4.59 -6.03 23.90
N ARG A 190 -3.37 -5.71 23.43
CA ARG A 190 -2.11 -6.10 24.09
C ARG A 190 -1.98 -5.53 25.50
N THR A 191 -2.27 -4.25 25.67
CA THR A 191 -2.18 -3.58 26.98
C THR A 191 -3.18 -4.18 27.98
N TYR A 192 -4.40 -4.52 27.53
CA TYR A 192 -5.39 -5.21 28.35
C TYR A 192 -4.98 -6.66 28.66
N CYS A 193 -4.38 -7.38 27.71
CA CYS A 193 -3.82 -8.71 27.97
C CYS A 193 -2.72 -8.69 29.02
N ASP A 194 -1.76 -7.76 28.91
CA ASP A 194 -0.63 -7.67 29.84
C ASP A 194 -1.11 -7.38 31.26
N GLY A 195 -1.98 -6.39 31.45
CA GLY A 195 -2.53 -6.11 32.76
C GLY A 195 -3.46 -7.22 33.28
N ALA A 196 -4.13 -8.00 32.41
CA ALA A 196 -4.97 -9.11 32.85
C ALA A 196 -4.11 -10.31 33.30
N LEU A 197 -2.98 -10.53 32.63
CA LEU A 197 -2.01 -11.57 32.97
C LEU A 197 -1.26 -11.27 34.28
N ASP A 198 -1.15 -10.01 34.70
CA ASP A 198 -0.64 -9.66 36.04
C ASP A 198 -1.50 -10.22 37.18
N TYR A 199 -2.81 -10.39 36.93
CA TYR A 199 -3.76 -10.96 37.91
C TYR A 199 -4.06 -12.45 37.67
N ALA A 200 -4.05 -12.90 36.42
CA ALA A 200 -4.35 -14.27 36.02
C ALA A 200 -3.23 -14.88 35.14
N PRO A 201 -2.02 -15.10 35.69
CA PRO A 201 -0.84 -15.50 34.92
C PRO A 201 -0.89 -16.93 34.36
N ASP A 202 -1.84 -17.75 34.80
CA ASP A 202 -2.10 -19.12 34.32
C ASP A 202 -3.31 -19.21 33.38
N ASN A 203 -3.91 -18.08 32.99
CA ASN A 203 -5.03 -18.09 32.06
C ASN A 203 -4.56 -18.29 30.61
N SER A 204 -4.84 -19.47 30.06
CA SER A 204 -4.43 -19.85 28.70
C SER A 204 -5.01 -18.95 27.60
N MET A 205 -6.23 -18.44 27.77
CA MET A 205 -6.91 -17.63 26.75
C MET A 205 -6.25 -16.27 26.59
N LEU A 206 -5.83 -15.65 27.69
CA LEU A 206 -5.12 -14.36 27.64
C LEU A 206 -3.81 -14.43 26.86
N TYR A 207 -3.08 -15.56 26.92
CA TYR A 207 -1.90 -15.78 26.09
C TYR A 207 -2.23 -15.95 24.60
N LEU A 208 -3.33 -16.61 24.27
CA LEU A 208 -3.79 -16.72 22.87
C LEU A 208 -4.23 -15.37 22.31
N LEU A 209 -4.99 -14.58 23.08
CA LEU A 209 -5.43 -13.24 22.68
C LEU A 209 -4.27 -12.25 22.58
N ARG A 210 -3.27 -12.36 23.45
CA ARG A 210 -2.03 -11.58 23.29
C ARG A 210 -1.27 -12.00 22.05
N CYS A 211 -1.29 -13.29 21.70
CA CYS A 211 -0.76 -13.77 20.42
C CYS A 211 -1.53 -13.17 19.24
N CYS A 212 -2.87 -13.10 19.30
CA CYS A 212 -3.68 -12.41 18.29
C CYS A 212 -3.27 -10.94 18.16
N ALA A 213 -3.11 -10.23 19.27
CA ALA A 213 -2.69 -8.83 19.29
C ALA A 213 -1.24 -8.61 18.78
N ASN A 214 -0.37 -9.60 18.94
CA ASN A 214 1.03 -9.55 18.47
C ASN A 214 1.14 -9.82 16.97
N GLU A 215 0.34 -10.74 16.45
CA GLU A 215 0.34 -11.14 15.04
C GLU A 215 -0.71 -10.36 14.22
N HIS A 216 -1.35 -9.34 14.81
CA HIS A 216 -2.40 -8.50 14.22
C HIS A 216 -3.59 -9.27 13.64
N GLN A 217 -4.12 -10.20 14.44
CA GLN A 217 -5.21 -11.10 14.08
C GLN A 217 -6.49 -10.69 14.81
N SER A 218 -7.56 -10.45 14.04
CA SER A 218 -8.85 -9.97 14.56
C SER A 218 -9.60 -10.99 15.40
N SER A 219 -9.27 -12.27 15.27
CA SER A 219 -9.88 -13.35 16.05
C SER A 219 -8.90 -14.48 16.29
N LEU A 220 -9.23 -15.34 17.25
CA LEU A 220 -8.49 -16.59 17.49
C LEU A 220 -8.51 -17.51 16.26
N HIS A 221 -9.60 -17.48 15.48
CA HIS A 221 -9.70 -18.24 14.23
C HIS A 221 -8.70 -17.73 13.19
N ASP A 222 -8.60 -16.41 13.01
CA ASP A 222 -7.67 -15.80 12.05
C ASP A 222 -6.21 -16.09 12.42
N LEU A 223 -5.88 -16.00 13.72
CA LEU A 223 -4.56 -16.33 14.25
C LEU A 223 -4.12 -17.75 13.89
N ILE A 224 -5.06 -18.68 13.83
CA ILE A 224 -4.81 -20.09 13.57
C ILE A 224 -4.69 -20.40 12.08
N VAL A 225 -5.47 -19.69 11.26
CA VAL A 225 -5.38 -19.76 9.80
C VAL A 225 -4.07 -19.13 9.30
N TYR A 226 -3.52 -18.17 10.06
CA TYR A 226 -2.21 -17.57 9.79
C TYR A 226 -1.07 -18.60 9.90
N SER A 227 -0.28 -18.72 8.83
CA SER A 227 0.55 -19.88 8.52
C SER A 227 1.84 -20.05 9.32
N ASP A 228 2.04 -19.34 10.43
CA ASP A 228 3.30 -19.38 11.19
C ASP A 228 3.16 -19.33 12.71
N LEU A 229 2.03 -19.81 13.26
CA LEU A 229 2.01 -20.26 14.65
C LEU A 229 2.89 -21.51 14.80
N ASN A 230 4.18 -21.24 14.91
CA ASN A 230 5.21 -22.23 15.10
C ASN A 230 5.20 -22.64 16.57
N GLN A 231 5.60 -23.87 16.89
CA GLN A 231 5.80 -24.35 18.27
C GLN A 231 6.87 -23.53 19.05
N ASN A 232 7.36 -22.44 18.46
CA ASN A 232 8.39 -21.53 18.95
C ASN A 232 7.82 -20.17 19.45
N ASN A 233 6.53 -19.84 19.23
CA ASN A 233 5.95 -18.60 19.77
C ASN A 233 5.82 -18.71 21.31
N PRO A 234 6.46 -17.82 22.09
CA PRO A 234 6.49 -17.93 23.56
C PRO A 234 5.12 -17.89 24.22
N ASP A 235 4.18 -17.12 23.68
CA ASP A 235 2.83 -17.02 24.24
C ASP A 235 1.96 -18.20 23.82
N TYR A 236 2.12 -18.72 22.60
CA TYR A 236 1.48 -19.97 22.19
C TYR A 236 1.96 -21.17 23.03
N ILE A 237 3.27 -21.25 23.33
CA ILE A 237 3.83 -22.28 24.23
C ILE A 237 3.23 -22.16 25.64
N LYS A 238 3.08 -20.93 26.16
CA LYS A 238 2.46 -20.70 27.47
C LYS A 238 0.97 -21.03 27.46
N ALA A 239 0.24 -20.67 26.40
CA ALA A 239 -1.14 -21.08 26.21
C ALA A 239 -1.28 -22.61 26.27
N LEU A 240 -0.53 -23.35 25.44
CA LEU A 240 -0.55 -24.82 25.47
C LEU A 240 -0.18 -25.42 26.83
N ARG A 241 0.74 -24.78 27.56
CA ARG A 241 1.14 -25.21 28.90
C ARG A 241 -0.02 -25.12 29.90
N PHE A 242 -0.83 -24.08 29.82
CA PHE A 242 -1.92 -23.81 30.75
C PHE A 242 -3.32 -24.24 30.24
N ALA A 243 -3.43 -24.67 28.97
CA ALA A 243 -4.68 -25.08 28.36
C ALA A 243 -5.31 -26.33 29.03
N ASP A 244 -6.61 -26.28 29.23
CA ASP A 244 -7.42 -27.42 29.65
C ASP A 244 -7.68 -28.41 28.48
N ALA A 245 -8.43 -29.47 28.76
CA ALA A 245 -8.69 -30.51 27.76
C ALA A 245 -9.54 -30.01 26.57
N GLU A 246 -10.50 -29.11 26.85
CA GLU A 246 -11.42 -28.56 25.85
C GLU A 246 -10.71 -27.59 24.90
N LEU A 247 -9.87 -26.71 25.44
CA LEU A 247 -9.06 -25.80 24.64
C LEU A 247 -7.98 -26.54 23.84
N LYS A 248 -7.40 -27.62 24.37
CA LYS A 248 -6.48 -28.49 23.61
C LYS A 248 -7.15 -29.16 22.43
N GLU A 249 -8.35 -29.73 22.63
CA GLU A 249 -9.14 -30.31 21.55
C GLU A 249 -9.52 -29.25 20.49
N THR A 250 -9.85 -28.04 20.93
CA THR A 250 -10.14 -26.91 20.05
C THR A 250 -8.92 -26.53 19.21
N LEU A 251 -7.74 -26.38 19.81
CA LEU A 251 -6.48 -26.09 19.12
C LEU A 251 -6.05 -27.22 18.18
N ASP A 252 -6.31 -28.48 18.52
CA ASP A 252 -6.04 -29.63 17.64
C ASP A 252 -6.97 -29.64 16.42
N ASN A 253 -8.27 -29.35 16.60
CA ASN A 253 -9.25 -29.21 15.51
C ASN A 253 -8.83 -28.12 14.51
N TYR A 254 -8.41 -26.98 15.06
CA TYR A 254 -7.85 -25.87 14.32
C TYR A 254 -6.56 -26.23 13.55
N GLY A 255 -5.69 -27.06 14.12
CA GLY A 255 -4.53 -27.61 13.41
C GLY A 255 -4.90 -28.52 12.22
N GLN A 256 -6.07 -29.16 12.24
CA GLN A 256 -6.60 -29.90 11.08
C GLN A 256 -7.14 -28.95 10.02
N GLU A 257 -7.86 -27.88 10.41
CA GLU A 257 -8.34 -26.86 9.46
C GLU A 257 -7.18 -26.21 8.69
N ARG A 258 -6.06 -25.92 9.36
CA ARG A 258 -4.85 -25.41 8.70
C ARG A 258 -4.29 -26.39 7.67
N LYS A 259 -4.18 -27.68 7.99
CA LYS A 259 -3.72 -28.70 7.02
C LYS A 259 -4.63 -28.74 5.80
N CYS A 260 -5.93 -28.58 6.00
CA CYS A 260 -6.89 -28.47 4.92
C CYS A 260 -6.66 -27.22 4.08
N GLU A 261 -6.42 -26.06 4.70
CA GLU A 261 -6.13 -24.78 4.03
C GLU A 261 -4.84 -24.84 3.19
N ASP A 262 -3.74 -25.35 3.75
CA ASP A 262 -2.46 -25.49 3.03
C ASP A 262 -2.61 -26.43 1.82
N THR A 263 -3.32 -27.54 2.00
CA THR A 263 -3.61 -28.50 0.93
C THR A 263 -4.49 -27.87 -0.15
N TYR A 264 -5.48 -27.07 0.26
CA TYR A 264 -6.38 -26.36 -0.63
C TYR A 264 -5.63 -25.33 -1.48
N ASN A 265 -4.82 -24.47 -0.86
CA ASN A 265 -4.02 -23.45 -1.55
C ASN A 265 -3.00 -24.06 -2.52
N LYS A 266 -2.35 -25.17 -2.11
CA LYS A 266 -1.48 -25.95 -2.99
C LYS A 266 -2.24 -26.51 -4.19
N ALA A 267 -3.47 -26.98 -3.98
CA ALA A 267 -4.30 -27.46 -5.08
C ALA A 267 -4.64 -26.33 -6.05
N ILE A 268 -5.08 -25.16 -5.58
CA ILE A 268 -5.37 -23.99 -6.43
C ILE A 268 -4.17 -23.63 -7.31
N PHE A 269 -2.99 -23.49 -6.73
CA PHE A 269 -1.77 -23.17 -7.48
C PHE A 269 -1.48 -24.17 -8.60
N VAL A 270 -1.66 -25.47 -8.31
CA VAL A 270 -1.50 -26.53 -9.31
C VAL A 270 -2.57 -26.44 -10.40
N LEU A 271 -3.81 -26.13 -10.04
CA LEU A 271 -4.91 -25.95 -11.01
C LEU A 271 -4.68 -24.76 -11.94
N ASP A 272 -4.19 -23.64 -11.41
CA ASP A 272 -3.84 -22.45 -12.21
C ASP A 272 -2.72 -22.78 -13.21
N THR A 273 -1.70 -23.54 -12.76
CA THR A 273 -0.65 -24.06 -13.65
C THR A 273 -1.22 -24.94 -14.76
N GLY A 274 -2.26 -25.73 -14.45
CA GLY A 274 -2.98 -26.56 -15.42
C GLY A 274 -3.76 -25.76 -16.45
N ASP A 275 -4.40 -24.66 -16.04
CA ASP A 275 -5.12 -23.74 -16.93
C ASP A 275 -4.15 -22.98 -17.84
N ASP A 276 -3.00 -22.53 -17.31
CA ASP A 276 -1.92 -21.91 -18.09
C ASP A 276 -1.35 -22.85 -19.16
N ALA A 277 -1.11 -24.11 -18.80
CA ALA A 277 -0.67 -25.14 -19.75
C ALA A 277 -1.72 -25.37 -20.84
N LEU A 278 -3.01 -25.36 -20.48
CA LEU A 278 -4.11 -25.52 -21.43
C LEU A 278 -4.17 -24.36 -22.44
N GLN A 279 -3.96 -23.12 -21.99
CA GLN A 279 -3.89 -21.94 -22.87
C GLN A 279 -2.72 -22.03 -23.84
N LYS A 280 -1.58 -22.57 -23.39
CA LYS A 280 -0.38 -22.83 -24.21
C LYS A 280 -0.52 -24.05 -25.12
N LYS A 281 -1.66 -24.75 -25.09
CA LYS A 281 -1.93 -26.01 -25.81
C LYS A 281 -1.01 -27.17 -25.41
N ASP A 282 -0.49 -27.12 -24.18
CA ASP A 282 0.28 -28.21 -23.59
C ASP A 282 -0.67 -29.14 -22.82
N ILE A 283 -1.26 -30.08 -23.56
CA ILE A 283 -2.31 -30.98 -23.06
C ILE A 283 -1.76 -31.92 -21.99
N GLU A 284 -0.50 -32.35 -22.11
CA GLU A 284 0.10 -33.30 -21.16
C GLU A 284 0.29 -32.67 -19.78
N ASN A 285 0.90 -31.49 -19.73
CA ASN A 285 1.12 -30.78 -18.47
C ASN A 285 -0.19 -30.30 -17.86
N SER A 286 -1.15 -29.87 -18.69
CA SER A 286 -2.49 -29.51 -18.24
C SER A 286 -3.22 -30.69 -17.59
N ALA A 287 -3.23 -31.86 -18.24
CA ALA A 287 -3.84 -33.07 -17.69
C ALA A 287 -3.18 -33.51 -16.38
N ASN A 288 -1.84 -33.48 -16.30
CA ASN A 288 -1.11 -33.84 -15.09
C ASN A 288 -1.45 -32.91 -13.91
N ALA A 289 -1.50 -31.61 -14.16
CA ALA A 289 -1.86 -30.61 -13.17
C ALA A 289 -3.30 -30.80 -12.65
N PHE A 290 -4.27 -30.99 -13.54
CA PHE A 290 -5.66 -31.23 -13.10
C PHE A 290 -5.84 -32.53 -12.33
N ILE A 291 -5.14 -33.61 -12.71
CA ILE A 291 -5.13 -34.86 -11.92
C ILE A 291 -4.54 -34.61 -10.53
N GLN A 292 -3.39 -33.95 -10.46
CA GLN A 292 -2.71 -33.66 -9.21
C GLN A 292 -3.54 -32.74 -8.30
N GLY A 293 -4.03 -31.63 -8.82
CA GLY A 293 -4.87 -30.68 -8.08
C GLY A 293 -6.16 -31.32 -7.58
N ARG A 294 -6.84 -32.11 -8.42
CA ARG A 294 -8.02 -32.88 -8.01
C ARG A 294 -7.71 -33.89 -6.90
N ASN A 295 -6.59 -34.61 -7.01
CA ASN A 295 -6.22 -35.60 -5.99
C ASN A 295 -5.92 -34.94 -4.64
N LEU A 296 -5.28 -33.77 -4.63
CA LEU A 296 -5.11 -32.96 -3.41
C LEU A 296 -6.47 -32.54 -2.82
N LEU A 297 -7.43 -32.16 -3.66
CA LEU A 297 -8.76 -31.74 -3.21
C LEU A 297 -9.63 -32.89 -2.69
N LEU A 298 -9.44 -34.12 -3.19
CA LEU A 298 -10.19 -35.29 -2.72
C LEU A 298 -9.97 -35.56 -1.23
N ASP A 299 -8.74 -35.36 -0.76
CA ASP A 299 -8.37 -35.54 0.65
C ASP A 299 -9.07 -34.54 1.58
N ILE A 300 -9.56 -33.42 1.03
CA ILE A 300 -10.20 -32.32 1.76
C ILE A 300 -11.58 -31.97 1.16
N SER A 301 -12.29 -32.96 0.62
CA SER A 301 -13.47 -32.72 -0.22
C SER A 301 -14.60 -31.93 0.45
N ASP A 302 -14.74 -31.95 1.77
CA ASP A 302 -15.74 -31.19 2.53
C ASP A 302 -15.31 -29.75 2.86
N TYR A 303 -14.08 -29.36 2.51
CA TYR A 303 -13.49 -28.07 2.84
C TYR A 303 -13.75 -27.01 1.76
N LYS A 304 -14.22 -25.82 2.17
CA LYS A 304 -14.55 -24.68 1.29
C LYS A 304 -15.38 -25.13 0.07
N ASN A 305 -14.98 -24.74 -1.14
CA ASN A 305 -15.63 -25.12 -2.39
C ASN A 305 -14.90 -26.30 -3.10
N ALA A 306 -14.11 -27.11 -2.38
CA ALA A 306 -13.32 -28.20 -2.96
C ALA A 306 -14.16 -29.15 -3.83
N LYS A 307 -15.41 -29.47 -3.43
CA LYS A 307 -16.34 -30.26 -4.27
C LYS A 307 -16.59 -29.64 -5.63
N SER A 308 -16.75 -28.32 -5.68
CA SER A 308 -16.98 -27.59 -6.93
C SER A 308 -15.74 -27.63 -7.81
N LEU A 309 -14.56 -27.43 -7.23
CA LEU A 309 -13.28 -27.50 -7.95
C LEU A 309 -12.97 -28.91 -8.45
N ILE A 310 -13.28 -29.95 -7.67
CA ILE A 310 -13.18 -31.34 -8.11
C ILE A 310 -14.08 -31.56 -9.33
N SER A 311 -15.32 -31.06 -9.31
CA SER A 311 -16.22 -31.15 -10.45
C SER A 311 -15.67 -30.42 -11.67
N ASP A 312 -15.13 -29.21 -11.52
CA ASP A 312 -14.51 -28.45 -12.61
C ASP A 312 -13.29 -29.19 -13.19
N CYS A 313 -12.44 -29.76 -12.34
CA CYS A 313 -11.33 -30.61 -12.77
C CYS A 313 -11.83 -31.83 -13.56
N GLN A 314 -12.91 -32.46 -13.10
CA GLN A 314 -13.51 -33.60 -13.79
C GLN A 314 -14.04 -33.20 -15.18
N ASP A 315 -14.71 -32.05 -15.29
CA ASP A 315 -15.19 -31.50 -16.55
C ASP A 315 -14.04 -31.14 -17.50
N LYS A 316 -12.98 -30.49 -17.01
CA LYS A 316 -11.78 -30.15 -17.79
C LYS A 316 -11.04 -31.40 -18.27
N LEU A 317 -10.82 -32.39 -17.40
CA LEU A 317 -10.21 -33.67 -17.76
C LEU A 317 -11.07 -34.44 -18.77
N TYR A 318 -12.40 -34.45 -18.60
CA TYR A 318 -13.30 -35.10 -19.53
C TYR A 318 -13.29 -34.38 -20.89
N LYS A 319 -13.20 -33.05 -20.91
CA LYS A 319 -13.07 -32.26 -22.14
C LYS A 319 -11.76 -32.57 -22.88
N ILE A 320 -10.63 -32.64 -22.18
CA ILE A 320 -9.34 -33.06 -22.73
C ILE A 320 -9.45 -34.48 -23.33
N ALA A 321 -10.05 -35.40 -22.56
CA ALA A 321 -10.19 -36.79 -22.99
C ALA A 321 -11.20 -37.00 -24.12
N SER A 322 -12.22 -36.15 -24.25
CA SER A 322 -13.25 -36.26 -25.29
C SER A 322 -12.94 -35.47 -26.56
N ASP A 323 -11.77 -34.82 -26.61
CA ASP A 323 -11.32 -34.11 -27.81
C ASP A 323 -11.16 -35.08 -28.98
N LYS A 324 -11.87 -34.78 -30.08
CA LYS A 324 -11.87 -35.58 -31.31
C LYS A 324 -10.60 -35.40 -32.13
N ASP A 325 -9.78 -34.41 -31.79
CA ASP A 325 -8.51 -34.17 -32.44
C ASP A 325 -7.38 -35.09 -31.92
N ASN A 326 -7.63 -35.86 -30.84
CA ASN A 326 -6.72 -36.90 -30.30
C ASN A 326 -6.55 -38.07 -31.29
N ASN A 327 -5.73 -37.87 -32.33
CA ASN A 327 -5.54 -38.80 -33.45
C ASN A 327 -4.11 -39.34 -33.60
N ASP A 328 -3.30 -39.17 -32.55
CA ASP A 328 -1.95 -39.70 -32.39
C ASP A 328 -1.84 -40.51 -31.08
N ILE A 329 -0.83 -41.37 -30.98
CA ILE A 329 -0.64 -42.31 -29.85
C ILE A 329 -0.54 -41.55 -28.53
N LYS A 330 0.27 -40.49 -28.48
CA LYS A 330 0.52 -39.72 -27.25
C LYS A 330 -0.75 -39.05 -26.73
N SER A 331 -1.52 -38.42 -27.62
CA SER A 331 -2.80 -37.80 -27.25
C SER A 331 -3.84 -38.84 -26.78
N VAL A 332 -3.86 -40.02 -27.40
CA VAL A 332 -4.73 -41.14 -26.95
C VAL A 332 -4.30 -41.68 -25.58
N GLU A 333 -3.01 -41.82 -25.31
CA GLU A 333 -2.50 -42.24 -24.01
C GLU A 333 -2.86 -41.25 -22.90
N ILE A 334 -2.72 -39.95 -23.17
CA ILE A 334 -3.13 -38.89 -22.25
C ILE A 334 -4.64 -38.98 -21.99
N ALA A 335 -5.46 -39.09 -23.04
CA ALA A 335 -6.90 -39.22 -22.91
C ALA A 335 -7.29 -40.46 -22.07
N GLN A 336 -6.68 -41.61 -22.33
CA GLN A 336 -6.93 -42.83 -21.54
C GLN A 336 -6.49 -42.68 -20.07
N ARG A 337 -5.38 -41.98 -19.80
CA ARG A 337 -4.95 -41.67 -18.42
C ARG A 337 -6.00 -40.79 -17.72
N CYS A 338 -6.47 -39.72 -18.35
CA CYS A 338 -7.54 -38.89 -17.82
C CYS A 338 -8.82 -39.69 -17.54
N LEU A 339 -9.24 -40.55 -18.47
CA LEU A 339 -10.43 -41.38 -18.32
C LEU A 339 -10.30 -42.39 -17.16
N ARG A 340 -9.14 -43.03 -17.01
CA ARG A 340 -8.88 -43.93 -15.87
C ARG A 340 -9.02 -43.22 -14.53
N GLU A 341 -8.50 -42.00 -14.45
CA GLU A 341 -8.62 -41.15 -13.26
C GLU A 341 -10.07 -40.71 -12.99
N LEU A 342 -10.91 -40.57 -14.01
CA LEU A 342 -12.31 -40.17 -13.89
C LEU A 342 -13.24 -41.31 -13.45
N GLY A 343 -12.86 -42.58 -13.67
CA GLY A 343 -13.67 -43.73 -13.28
C GLY A 343 -15.04 -43.74 -13.95
N LYS A 344 -16.14 -43.78 -13.17
CA LYS A 344 -17.53 -43.84 -13.68
C LYS A 344 -18.15 -42.45 -13.94
N TYR A 345 -17.34 -41.45 -14.27
CA TYR A 345 -17.83 -40.11 -14.56
C TYR A 345 -18.37 -40.04 -16.00
N GLN A 346 -19.59 -39.51 -16.18
CA GLN A 346 -20.22 -39.35 -17.50
C GLN A 346 -20.10 -40.62 -18.40
N LYS A 347 -19.63 -40.48 -19.65
CA LYS A 347 -19.51 -41.58 -20.63
C LYS A 347 -18.09 -42.14 -20.74
N THR A 348 -17.38 -42.19 -19.62
CA THR A 348 -15.97 -42.63 -19.60
C THR A 348 -15.81 -44.04 -20.17
N ASP A 349 -16.70 -44.98 -19.86
CA ASP A 349 -16.64 -46.37 -20.39
C ASP A 349 -16.78 -46.45 -21.93
N GLU A 350 -17.63 -45.61 -22.52
CA GLU A 350 -17.79 -45.51 -23.98
C GLU A 350 -16.50 -44.98 -24.64
N LEU A 351 -15.88 -43.96 -24.03
CA LEU A 351 -14.64 -43.35 -24.53
C LEU A 351 -13.43 -44.27 -24.35
N ILE A 352 -13.32 -45.00 -23.23
CA ILE A 352 -12.27 -46.00 -23.03
C ILE A 352 -12.35 -47.06 -24.14
N SER A 353 -13.55 -47.59 -24.39
CA SER A 353 -13.78 -48.58 -25.46
C SER A 353 -13.42 -48.02 -26.85
N TYR A 354 -13.73 -46.75 -27.12
CA TYR A 354 -13.34 -46.07 -28.35
C TYR A 354 -11.81 -45.95 -28.49
N TYR A 355 -11.11 -45.54 -27.43
CA TYR A 355 -9.67 -45.39 -27.47
C TYR A 355 -8.93 -46.73 -27.49
N ASP A 356 -9.47 -47.78 -26.86
CA ASP A 356 -8.94 -49.14 -26.99
C ASP A 356 -9.05 -49.64 -28.44
N TYR A 357 -10.18 -49.36 -29.10
CA TYR A 357 -10.34 -49.62 -30.53
C TYR A 357 -9.33 -48.81 -31.37
N LYS A 358 -9.12 -47.52 -31.06
CA LYS A 358 -8.13 -46.68 -31.74
C LYS A 358 -6.71 -47.20 -31.59
N ASN A 359 -6.32 -47.62 -30.38
CA ASN A 359 -5.02 -48.25 -30.15
C ASN A 359 -4.85 -49.55 -30.94
N GLN A 360 -5.92 -50.33 -31.12
CA GLN A 360 -5.89 -51.49 -32.02
C GLN A 360 -5.74 -51.09 -33.50
N GLU A 361 -6.35 -49.99 -33.95
CA GLU A 361 -6.13 -49.45 -35.30
C GLU A 361 -4.68 -48.96 -35.48
N PHE A 362 -4.15 -48.20 -34.53
CA PHE A 362 -2.76 -47.73 -34.54
C PHE A 362 -1.78 -48.90 -34.56
N LYS A 363 -2.03 -49.94 -33.76
CA LYS A 363 -1.23 -51.16 -33.77
C LYS A 363 -1.27 -51.86 -35.13
N LYS A 364 -2.44 -51.98 -35.77
CA LYS A 364 -2.55 -52.56 -37.13
C LYS A 364 -1.77 -51.75 -38.16
N ILE A 365 -1.84 -50.42 -38.11
CA ILE A 365 -1.09 -49.52 -39.01
C ILE A 365 0.41 -49.71 -38.79
N THR A 366 0.85 -49.75 -37.53
CA THR A 366 2.25 -49.92 -37.14
C THR A 366 2.79 -51.29 -37.55
N ASP A 367 2.04 -52.37 -37.26
CA ASP A 367 2.39 -53.74 -37.64
C ASP A 367 2.44 -53.89 -39.17
N HIS A 368 1.50 -53.26 -39.89
CA HIS A 368 1.51 -53.24 -41.35
C HIS A 368 2.75 -52.51 -41.87
N ALA A 369 3.01 -51.28 -41.42
CA ALA A 369 4.20 -50.51 -41.79
C ALA A 369 5.51 -51.28 -41.52
N ASN A 370 5.60 -51.95 -40.36
CA ASN A 370 6.76 -52.78 -39.99
C ASN A 370 6.91 -54.04 -40.86
N SER A 371 5.80 -54.63 -41.33
CA SER A 371 5.83 -55.68 -42.34
C SER A 371 6.31 -55.15 -43.68
N LEU A 372 5.87 -53.93 -44.04
CA LEU A 372 6.31 -53.31 -45.29
C LEU A 372 7.83 -53.06 -45.26
N LEU A 373 8.42 -52.67 -44.13
CA LEU A 373 9.87 -52.47 -44.03
C LEU A 373 10.72 -53.76 -44.22
N LYS A 374 10.11 -54.95 -44.22
CA LYS A 374 10.82 -56.25 -44.27
C LYS A 374 10.78 -56.98 -45.63
N GLU A 375 9.96 -56.54 -46.59
CA GLU A 375 9.82 -57.19 -47.90
C GLU A 375 10.65 -56.51 -49.02
N ASP A 376 10.85 -57.19 -50.16
CA ASP A 376 11.47 -56.62 -51.37
C ASP A 376 10.38 -56.02 -52.28
N TRP A 377 10.42 -54.70 -52.48
CA TRP A 377 9.31 -53.89 -53.01
C TRP A 377 9.23 -53.80 -54.53
N SER A 378 10.20 -54.39 -55.24
CA SER A 378 10.31 -54.34 -56.70
C SER A 378 9.10 -54.95 -57.45
N SER A 379 8.17 -55.61 -56.76
CA SER A 379 6.97 -56.27 -57.31
C SER A 379 5.62 -55.60 -57.00
N PHE A 380 5.57 -54.50 -56.23
CA PHE A 380 4.29 -53.90 -55.82
C PHE A 380 3.70 -52.95 -56.89
N ASN A 381 2.47 -53.22 -57.32
CA ASN A 381 1.74 -52.40 -58.30
C ASN A 381 1.12 -51.11 -57.71
N ASP A 382 1.09 -50.97 -56.38
CA ASP A 382 0.25 -49.99 -55.67
C ASP A 382 1.07 -49.09 -54.71
N THR A 383 2.13 -48.47 -55.24
CA THR A 383 3.06 -47.56 -54.52
C THR A 383 2.34 -46.46 -53.71
N TYR A 384 1.13 -46.07 -54.11
CA TYR A 384 0.32 -45.09 -53.39
C TYR A 384 -0.16 -45.58 -52.01
N GLU A 385 -0.69 -46.81 -51.91
CA GLU A 385 -1.26 -47.32 -50.65
C GLU A 385 -0.16 -47.64 -49.63
N ILE A 386 1.01 -48.06 -50.10
CA ILE A 386 2.23 -48.21 -49.28
C ILE A 386 2.65 -46.85 -48.70
N LEU A 387 2.78 -45.83 -49.54
CA LEU A 387 3.24 -44.50 -49.14
C LEU A 387 2.25 -43.84 -48.16
N LYS A 388 0.95 -44.02 -48.41
CA LYS A 388 -0.13 -43.57 -47.52
C LYS A 388 -0.10 -44.29 -46.16
N THR A 389 0.19 -45.59 -46.12
CA THR A 389 0.32 -46.34 -44.86
C THR A 389 1.52 -45.85 -44.04
N LEU A 390 2.66 -45.61 -44.69
CA LEU A 390 3.87 -45.12 -44.03
C LEU A 390 3.72 -43.66 -43.55
N GLU A 391 3.10 -42.79 -44.36
CA GLU A 391 2.78 -41.40 -43.95
C GLU A 391 1.77 -41.36 -42.79
N GLU A 392 0.78 -42.25 -42.80
CA GLU A 392 -0.17 -42.38 -41.68
C GLU A 392 0.51 -42.92 -40.42
N CYS A 393 1.45 -43.86 -40.55
CA CYS A 393 2.28 -44.36 -39.44
C CYS A 393 3.15 -43.25 -38.83
N LEU A 394 3.74 -42.39 -39.65
CA LEU A 394 4.49 -41.22 -39.17
C LEU A 394 3.58 -40.18 -38.49
N ARG A 395 2.33 -40.04 -38.97
CA ARG A 395 1.34 -39.10 -38.42
C ARG A 395 0.86 -39.52 -37.02
N ILE A 396 0.75 -40.82 -36.74
CA ILE A 396 0.25 -41.32 -35.45
C ILE A 396 1.30 -41.27 -34.33
N GLY A 397 2.60 -41.19 -34.62
CA GLY A 397 3.67 -40.82 -33.67
C GLY A 397 4.15 -41.93 -32.69
N ASP A 398 5.41 -41.78 -32.25
CA ASP A 398 6.24 -42.65 -31.36
C ASP A 398 6.54 -44.08 -31.86
N HIS A 399 7.62 -44.22 -32.65
CA HIS A 399 8.08 -45.50 -33.20
C HIS A 399 9.60 -45.64 -33.14
N GLU A 400 10.06 -46.82 -32.73
CA GLU A 400 11.48 -47.20 -32.54
C GLU A 400 12.34 -47.03 -33.81
N ASP A 401 11.71 -47.03 -34.99
CA ASP A 401 12.35 -46.88 -36.30
C ASP A 401 11.89 -45.63 -37.08
N ALA A 402 11.34 -44.61 -36.41
CA ALA A 402 10.79 -43.40 -37.05
C ALA A 402 11.76 -42.73 -38.05
N ASP A 403 13.06 -42.65 -37.71
CA ASP A 403 14.09 -42.10 -38.59
C ASP A 403 14.31 -42.94 -39.85
N LYS A 404 14.25 -44.27 -39.74
CA LYS A 404 14.37 -45.19 -40.90
C LYS A 404 13.14 -45.09 -41.79
N LEU A 405 11.95 -45.02 -41.19
CA LEU A 405 10.67 -44.84 -41.88
C LEU A 405 10.66 -43.50 -42.65
N GLN A 406 11.12 -42.44 -42.00
CA GLN A 406 11.22 -41.10 -42.60
C GLN A 406 12.27 -41.05 -43.72
N ALA A 407 13.46 -41.64 -43.51
CA ALA A 407 14.49 -41.76 -44.54
C ALA A 407 14.00 -42.59 -45.74
N TYR A 408 13.18 -43.61 -45.49
CA TYR A 408 12.62 -44.48 -46.52
C TYR A 408 11.52 -43.79 -47.33
N VAL A 409 10.59 -43.06 -46.69
CA VAL A 409 9.61 -42.18 -47.37
C VAL A 409 10.33 -41.16 -48.27
N ASN A 410 11.51 -40.69 -47.84
CA ASN A 410 12.34 -39.78 -48.63
C ASN A 410 13.06 -40.47 -49.81
N SER A 411 13.22 -41.79 -49.80
CA SER A 411 13.90 -42.58 -50.85
C SER A 411 13.04 -42.93 -52.07
N ILE A 412 11.71 -42.89 -51.93
CA ILE A 412 10.77 -43.12 -53.04
C ILE A 412 10.90 -41.94 -54.02
N THR A 413 11.40 -42.22 -55.22
CA THR A 413 11.77 -41.18 -56.20
C THR A 413 10.61 -40.24 -56.52
N GLY A 414 10.91 -38.95 -56.67
CA GLY A 414 9.90 -37.88 -56.80
C GLY A 414 8.86 -38.10 -57.90
N ARG A 415 9.23 -38.74 -59.02
CA ARG A 415 8.32 -39.01 -60.13
C ARG A 415 7.20 -39.99 -59.77
N GLU A 416 7.51 -41.00 -58.95
CA GLU A 416 6.55 -42.05 -58.58
C GLU A 416 5.60 -41.58 -57.48
N ARG A 417 6.11 -40.83 -56.49
CA ARG A 417 5.30 -40.17 -55.44
C ARG A 417 4.32 -39.16 -56.02
N GLU A 418 4.79 -38.34 -56.96
CA GLU A 418 3.95 -37.32 -57.61
C GLU A 418 2.84 -37.97 -58.45
N TYR A 419 3.15 -39.00 -59.25
CA TYR A 419 2.12 -39.70 -60.03
C TYR A 419 1.07 -40.40 -59.15
N ALA A 420 1.49 -41.07 -58.08
CA ALA A 420 0.60 -41.71 -57.10
C ALA A 420 -0.35 -40.69 -56.44
N LYS A 421 0.19 -39.55 -56.02
CA LYS A 421 -0.55 -38.43 -55.44
C LYS A 421 -1.57 -37.85 -56.42
N ALA A 422 -1.20 -37.69 -57.69
CA ALA A 422 -2.10 -37.16 -58.71
C ALA A 422 -3.28 -38.09 -59.00
N SER A 423 -3.04 -39.41 -59.06
CA SER A 423 -4.09 -40.43 -59.22
C SER A 423 -5.11 -40.40 -58.08
N GLN A 424 -4.67 -40.18 -56.84
CA GLN A 424 -5.60 -40.03 -55.71
C GLN A 424 -6.36 -38.69 -55.74
N LEU A 425 -5.67 -37.58 -55.99
CA LEU A 425 -6.30 -36.26 -56.04
C LEU A 425 -7.46 -36.22 -57.06
N LEU A 426 -7.34 -37.01 -58.13
CA LEU A 426 -8.37 -37.26 -59.14
C LEU A 426 -9.62 -37.99 -58.64
N LYS A 427 -9.54 -38.78 -57.58
CA LYS A 427 -10.71 -39.41 -56.93
C LYS A 427 -11.56 -38.39 -56.15
N GLY A 428 -10.95 -37.26 -55.74
CA GLY A 428 -11.61 -36.19 -55.00
C GLY A 428 -12.55 -35.32 -55.86
N LYS A 429 -13.32 -34.45 -55.17
CA LYS A 429 -14.26 -33.49 -55.79
C LYS A 429 -13.84 -32.01 -55.60
N LYS A 430 -12.67 -31.73 -55.02
CA LYS A 430 -12.20 -30.35 -54.75
C LYS A 430 -11.47 -29.79 -55.97
N LEU A 431 -11.83 -28.59 -56.39
CA LEU A 431 -11.25 -27.92 -57.58
C LEU A 431 -9.73 -27.76 -57.49
N SER A 432 -9.22 -27.30 -56.35
CA SER A 432 -7.78 -27.13 -56.13
C SER A 432 -7.01 -28.46 -56.15
N ALA A 433 -7.63 -29.53 -55.67
CA ALA A 433 -7.03 -30.87 -55.72
C ALA A 433 -6.95 -31.38 -57.16
N LEU A 434 -7.99 -31.16 -57.97
CA LEU A 434 -8.00 -31.53 -59.39
C LEU A 434 -7.03 -30.69 -60.22
N ILE A 435 -6.92 -29.38 -59.96
CA ILE A 435 -5.91 -28.53 -60.63
C ILE A 435 -4.50 -29.04 -60.31
N LYS A 436 -4.20 -29.32 -59.02
CA LYS A 436 -2.92 -29.93 -58.63
C LYS A 436 -2.69 -31.29 -59.28
N ALA A 437 -3.72 -32.14 -59.36
CA ALA A 437 -3.63 -33.43 -60.04
C ALA A 437 -3.26 -33.26 -61.52
N LYS A 438 -3.92 -32.30 -62.21
CA LYS A 438 -3.64 -31.95 -63.60
C LYS A 438 -2.20 -31.47 -63.78
N ASP A 439 -1.72 -30.57 -62.94
CA ASP A 439 -0.37 -30.02 -63.03
C ASP A 439 0.69 -31.13 -62.86
N ILE A 440 0.48 -32.00 -61.87
CA ILE A 440 1.38 -33.13 -61.61
C ILE A 440 1.37 -34.14 -62.76
N LEU A 441 0.20 -34.52 -63.28
CA LEU A 441 0.08 -35.41 -64.43
C LEU A 441 0.72 -34.79 -65.68
N SER A 442 0.58 -33.48 -65.89
CA SER A 442 1.16 -32.78 -67.04
C SER A 442 2.68 -32.74 -67.01
N ALA A 443 3.30 -32.83 -65.83
CA ALA A 443 4.75 -32.88 -65.68
C ALA A 443 5.36 -34.24 -66.08
N TYR A 444 4.55 -35.30 -66.17
CA TYR A 444 5.02 -36.66 -66.46
C TYR A 444 4.17 -37.38 -67.54
N PRO A 445 4.03 -36.79 -68.75
CA PRO A 445 3.08 -37.23 -69.76
C PRO A 445 3.30 -38.67 -70.27
N ASP A 446 4.55 -39.15 -70.23
CA ASP A 446 4.94 -40.48 -70.73
C ASP A 446 4.96 -41.57 -69.64
N TYR A 447 4.51 -41.26 -68.43
CA TYR A 447 4.57 -42.19 -67.30
C TYR A 447 3.23 -42.90 -67.09
N LYS A 448 3.20 -44.24 -67.21
CA LYS A 448 2.00 -45.09 -67.01
C LYS A 448 0.79 -44.57 -67.82
N ASN A 449 -0.43 -44.52 -67.25
CA ASN A 449 -1.66 -44.09 -67.95
C ASN A 449 -1.98 -42.59 -67.76
N THR A 450 -0.96 -41.74 -67.57
CA THR A 450 -1.10 -40.31 -67.25
C THR A 450 -2.07 -39.57 -68.17
N GLN A 451 -2.02 -39.83 -69.48
CA GLN A 451 -2.83 -39.11 -70.47
C GLN A 451 -4.34 -39.32 -70.27
N GLU A 452 -4.77 -40.55 -69.94
CA GLU A 452 -6.17 -40.89 -69.70
C GLU A 452 -6.70 -40.23 -68.41
N LEU A 453 -5.86 -40.18 -67.37
CA LEU A 453 -6.17 -39.51 -66.12
C LEU A 453 -6.26 -37.98 -66.30
N LEU A 454 -5.44 -37.40 -67.18
CA LEU A 454 -5.43 -35.96 -67.49
C LEU A 454 -6.74 -35.51 -68.16
N LEU A 455 -7.25 -36.33 -69.08
CA LEU A 455 -8.57 -36.16 -69.70
C LEU A 455 -9.69 -36.17 -68.63
N THR A 456 -9.71 -37.20 -67.79
CA THR A 456 -10.68 -37.33 -66.69
C THR A 456 -10.61 -36.15 -65.71
N CYS A 457 -9.41 -35.60 -65.49
CA CYS A 457 -9.19 -34.47 -64.60
C CYS A 457 -9.79 -33.17 -65.16
N ASN A 458 -9.58 -32.91 -66.46
CA ASN A 458 -10.07 -31.72 -67.13
C ASN A 458 -11.61 -31.64 -67.10
N ASP A 459 -12.29 -32.77 -67.33
CA ASP A 459 -13.76 -32.82 -67.31
C ASP A 459 -14.33 -32.48 -65.91
N LYS A 460 -13.71 -33.00 -64.85
CA LYS A 460 -14.12 -32.71 -63.47
C LYS A 460 -13.89 -31.25 -63.08
N ILE A 461 -12.78 -30.65 -63.50
CA ILE A 461 -12.46 -29.23 -63.26
C ILE A 461 -13.55 -28.34 -63.87
N GLN A 462 -13.89 -28.57 -65.13
CA GLN A 462 -14.86 -27.77 -65.86
C GLN A 462 -16.25 -27.78 -65.21
N LEU A 463 -16.68 -28.93 -64.70
CA LEU A 463 -17.95 -29.07 -63.97
C LEU A 463 -17.98 -28.25 -62.67
N ILE A 464 -16.88 -28.24 -61.92
CA ILE A 464 -16.81 -27.54 -60.62
C ILE A 464 -16.65 -26.03 -60.80
N GLU A 465 -15.91 -25.56 -61.80
CA GLU A 465 -15.78 -24.12 -62.10
C GLU A 465 -17.15 -23.50 -62.44
N ASN A 466 -17.97 -24.22 -63.22
CA ASN A 466 -19.32 -23.80 -63.55
C ASN A 466 -20.22 -23.71 -62.30
N TYR A 467 -20.08 -24.63 -61.34
CA TYR A 467 -20.80 -24.59 -60.07
C TYR A 467 -20.33 -23.42 -59.18
N ASN A 468 -19.02 -23.22 -59.04
CA ASN A 468 -18.44 -22.16 -58.22
C ASN A 468 -18.77 -20.76 -58.74
N LYS A 469 -18.87 -20.56 -60.05
CA LYS A 469 -19.29 -19.30 -60.66
C LYS A 469 -20.70 -18.90 -60.19
N LYS A 470 -21.65 -19.86 -60.15
CA LYS A 470 -23.01 -19.63 -59.62
C LYS A 470 -23.01 -19.37 -58.11
N LYS A 471 -22.15 -20.04 -57.34
CA LYS A 471 -22.01 -19.85 -55.89
C LYS A 471 -21.42 -18.47 -55.53
N LYS A 472 -20.39 -18.02 -56.25
CA LYS A 472 -19.73 -16.71 -56.04
C LYS A 472 -20.70 -15.54 -56.23
N GLN A 473 -21.59 -15.62 -57.23
CA GLN A 473 -22.64 -14.61 -57.45
C GLN A 473 -23.59 -14.48 -56.24
N LYS A 474 -23.93 -15.59 -55.56
CA LYS A 474 -24.74 -15.55 -54.33
C LYS A 474 -23.99 -14.93 -53.13
N TRP A 475 -22.71 -15.24 -52.96
CA TRP A 475 -21.91 -14.74 -51.82
C TRP A 475 -21.55 -13.26 -51.93
N ILE A 476 -21.41 -12.71 -53.14
CA ILE A 476 -21.22 -11.27 -53.35
C ILE A 476 -22.42 -10.50 -52.77
N ILE A 477 -23.65 -10.99 -52.98
CA ILE A 477 -24.87 -10.36 -52.45
C ILE A 477 -24.88 -10.39 -50.92
N ILE A 478 -24.49 -11.51 -50.29
CA ILE A 478 -24.45 -11.66 -48.82
C ILE A 478 -23.35 -10.77 -48.21
N SER A 479 -22.18 -10.70 -48.84
CA SER A 479 -21.04 -9.91 -48.33
C SER A 479 -21.34 -8.41 -48.35
N LEU A 480 -22.05 -7.91 -49.38
CA LEU A 480 -22.54 -6.53 -49.44
C LEU A 480 -23.46 -6.20 -48.25
N ALA A 481 -24.35 -7.11 -47.86
CA ALA A 481 -25.19 -6.92 -46.67
C ALA A 481 -24.39 -6.91 -45.36
N PHE A 482 -23.35 -7.74 -45.25
CA PHE A 482 -22.49 -7.77 -44.06
C PHE A 482 -21.64 -6.51 -43.89
N VAL A 483 -21.08 -5.97 -44.98
CA VAL A 483 -20.31 -4.71 -44.93
C VAL A 483 -21.18 -3.56 -44.42
N ILE A 484 -22.44 -3.49 -44.85
CA ILE A 484 -23.40 -2.49 -44.38
C ILE A 484 -23.62 -2.63 -42.85
N LEU A 485 -23.81 -3.85 -42.35
CA LEU A 485 -23.96 -4.11 -40.92
C LEU A 485 -22.69 -3.78 -40.12
N LEU A 486 -21.51 -4.08 -40.65
CA LEU A 486 -20.23 -3.78 -40.02
C LEU A 486 -19.98 -2.27 -39.93
N SER A 487 -20.33 -1.51 -40.98
CA SER A 487 -20.25 -0.05 -40.93
C SER A 487 -21.18 0.54 -39.86
N ILE A 488 -22.37 -0.04 -39.66
CA ILE A 488 -23.28 0.36 -38.58
C ILE A 488 -22.65 0.06 -37.20
N PHE A 489 -22.04 -1.11 -37.03
CA PHE A 489 -21.36 -1.48 -35.78
C PHE A 489 -20.17 -0.56 -35.45
N ILE A 490 -19.35 -0.20 -36.45
CA ILE A 490 -18.21 0.71 -36.24
C ILE A 490 -18.72 2.07 -35.76
N VAL A 491 -19.79 2.61 -36.37
CA VAL A 491 -20.39 3.88 -35.94
C VAL A 491 -20.89 3.78 -34.49
N ILE A 492 -21.56 2.69 -34.10
CA ILE A 492 -22.00 2.46 -32.72
C ILE A 492 -20.78 2.42 -31.77
N SER A 493 -19.74 1.66 -32.11
CA SER A 493 -18.56 1.46 -31.24
C SER A 493 -17.66 2.69 -31.10
N ARG A 494 -17.54 3.53 -32.15
CA ARG A 494 -16.60 4.67 -32.19
C ARG A 494 -17.24 5.99 -31.83
N VAL A 495 -18.55 6.12 -32.03
CA VAL A 495 -19.26 7.38 -31.80
C VAL A 495 -20.18 7.25 -30.60
N ILE A 496 -20.98 6.20 -30.55
CA ILE A 496 -22.02 6.07 -29.51
C ILE A 496 -21.42 5.56 -28.19
N TYR A 497 -20.60 4.51 -28.22
CA TYR A 497 -20.02 3.89 -27.02
C TYR A 497 -19.06 4.79 -26.22
N PRO A 498 -18.13 5.55 -26.85
CA PRO A 498 -17.24 6.44 -26.11
C PRO A 498 -18.00 7.64 -25.54
N SER A 499 -19.06 8.10 -26.20
CA SER A 499 -19.96 9.14 -25.68
C SER A 499 -20.73 8.67 -24.44
N ILE A 500 -20.94 7.36 -24.29
CA ILE A 500 -21.55 6.75 -23.09
C ILE A 500 -20.50 6.56 -21.99
N LEU A 501 -19.27 6.14 -22.33
CA LEU A 501 -18.17 6.01 -21.35
C LEU A 501 -17.70 7.37 -20.80
N TYR A 502 -17.64 8.40 -21.64
CA TYR A 502 -17.33 9.78 -21.22
C TYR A 502 -18.40 10.34 -20.27
N LYS A 503 -19.65 9.86 -20.39
CA LYS A 503 -20.72 10.16 -19.42
C LYS A 503 -20.61 9.33 -18.12
N ASN A 504 -19.83 8.26 -18.09
CA ASN A 504 -19.76 7.29 -16.99
C ASN A 504 -18.37 7.14 -16.32
N GLY A 505 -17.38 7.98 -16.65
CA GLY A 505 -16.15 8.20 -15.86
C GLY A 505 -15.29 6.96 -15.51
N VAL A 506 -14.68 6.27 -16.48
CA VAL A 506 -13.76 5.13 -16.22
C VAL A 506 -12.30 5.55 -16.43
N GLN A 507 -11.45 5.30 -15.41
CA GLN A 507 -10.05 5.74 -15.28
C GLN A 507 -9.00 4.78 -15.86
N ILE A 508 -7.80 5.31 -16.15
CA ILE A 508 -6.61 4.57 -16.60
C ILE A 508 -5.65 4.41 -15.41
N ASN A 509 -5.31 3.16 -15.04
CA ASN A 509 -4.40 2.84 -13.93
C ASN A 509 -2.96 3.32 -14.18
N ASN A 510 -2.42 4.11 -13.25
CA ASN A 510 -1.00 4.45 -13.13
C ASN A 510 -0.30 3.49 -12.16
N LYS A 511 0.29 2.40 -12.62
CA LYS A 511 1.27 1.63 -11.82
C LYS A 511 2.68 2.16 -12.11
N HIS A 512 3.25 2.94 -11.19
CA HIS A 512 4.69 3.23 -11.16
C HIS A 512 5.45 2.01 -10.59
N SER A 513 6.68 1.78 -11.06
CA SER A 513 7.38 0.51 -10.83
C SER A 513 8.28 0.45 -9.58
N GLU A 514 8.66 1.56 -8.95
CA GLU A 514 9.50 1.62 -7.73
C GLU A 514 9.19 2.88 -6.90
N LEU A 515 9.17 2.76 -5.57
CA LEU A 515 8.92 3.84 -4.60
C LEU A 515 10.15 4.79 -4.52
N GLN A 516 9.93 6.11 -4.66
CA GLN A 516 11.02 7.10 -4.65
C GLN A 516 11.35 7.60 -3.24
N LEU A 517 12.55 7.31 -2.72
CA LEU A 517 12.97 7.70 -1.37
C LEU A 517 13.72 9.06 -1.36
N TYR A 518 13.17 10.04 -0.65
CA TYR A 518 13.80 11.31 -0.34
C TYR A 518 14.36 11.31 1.09
N ALA A 519 15.53 11.91 1.28
CA ALA A 519 16.16 12.01 2.59
C ALA A 519 15.68 13.27 3.32
N HIS A 520 14.81 13.09 4.31
CA HIS A 520 14.22 14.17 5.09
C HIS A 520 15.31 14.97 5.81
N ARG A 521 15.46 16.23 5.41
CA ARG A 521 16.47 17.20 5.90
C ARG A 521 17.90 16.67 5.84
N GLY A 522 18.20 15.84 4.84
CA GLY A 522 19.52 15.22 4.69
C GLY A 522 19.78 14.05 5.64
N PHE A 523 18.77 13.20 5.90
CA PHE A 523 18.82 12.13 6.90
C PHE A 523 19.10 12.64 8.31
N SER A 524 18.11 13.34 8.88
CA SER A 524 18.21 14.03 10.17
C SER A 524 18.56 13.14 11.38
N LYS A 525 18.51 11.79 11.26
CA LYS A 525 19.01 10.84 12.27
C LYS A 525 20.52 10.59 12.18
N GLU A 526 21.16 10.90 11.05
CA GLU A 526 22.57 10.61 10.77
C GLU A 526 23.48 11.85 10.85
N ALA A 527 22.94 13.03 10.47
CA ALA A 527 23.62 14.31 10.51
C ALA A 527 22.68 15.40 11.05
N PRO A 528 23.17 16.60 11.41
CA PRO A 528 22.31 17.71 11.80
C PRO A 528 21.29 18.01 10.70
N ASP A 529 20.05 18.32 11.10
CA ASP A 529 18.97 18.62 10.16
C ASP A 529 19.35 19.81 9.28
N ASP A 530 19.06 19.69 7.98
CA ASP A 530 19.31 20.72 6.96
C ASP A 530 20.79 21.16 6.86
N SER A 531 21.73 20.25 7.12
CA SER A 531 23.18 20.51 7.00
C SER A 531 23.76 20.06 5.66
N LEU A 532 24.88 20.67 5.22
CA LEU A 532 25.55 20.26 3.99
C LEU A 532 26.10 18.84 4.10
N ALA A 533 26.63 18.45 5.25
CA ALA A 533 27.03 17.07 5.51
C ALA A 533 25.86 16.07 5.38
N GLY A 534 24.69 16.41 5.92
CA GLY A 534 23.49 15.60 5.75
C GLY A 534 23.08 15.47 4.29
N PHE A 535 23.09 16.57 3.54
CA PHE A 535 22.77 16.53 2.11
C PHE A 535 23.80 15.77 1.26
N GLU A 536 25.11 15.86 1.56
CA GLU A 536 26.13 15.04 0.91
C GLU A 536 25.93 13.54 1.21
N LEU A 537 25.59 13.20 2.47
CA LEU A 537 25.26 11.83 2.85
C LEU A 537 24.02 11.31 2.12
N ALA A 538 22.97 12.13 2.06
CA ALA A 538 21.73 11.84 1.38
C ALA A 538 21.93 11.63 -0.12
N ALA A 539 22.65 12.54 -0.80
CA ALA A 539 22.88 12.47 -2.23
C ALA A 539 23.58 11.17 -2.68
N ALA A 540 24.33 10.53 -1.79
CA ALA A 540 24.98 9.25 -2.04
C ALA A 540 24.10 8.02 -1.75
N ASN A 541 22.99 8.18 -1.02
CA ASN A 541 22.22 7.06 -0.44
C ASN A 541 20.69 7.15 -0.65
N SER A 542 20.17 8.13 -1.39
CA SER A 542 18.74 8.30 -1.66
C SER A 542 18.44 8.66 -3.12
N TYR A 543 17.16 8.66 -3.50
CA TYR A 543 16.70 9.12 -4.81
C TYR A 543 16.75 10.67 -4.92
N GLY A 544 16.51 11.36 -3.80
CA GLY A 544 16.59 12.81 -3.73
C GLY A 544 16.76 13.36 -2.32
N LEU A 545 17.01 14.66 -2.25
CA LEU A 545 17.13 15.43 -1.00
C LEU A 545 15.77 16.03 -0.68
N ASP A 546 15.40 16.09 0.60
CA ASP A 546 14.23 16.83 1.08
C ASP A 546 14.71 17.92 2.04
N CYS A 547 14.35 19.18 1.78
CA CYS A 547 14.89 20.33 2.51
C CYS A 547 13.87 21.46 2.68
N ASP A 548 14.03 22.22 3.75
CA ASP A 548 13.11 23.27 4.19
C ASP A 548 13.63 24.66 3.84
N LEU A 549 12.83 25.49 3.15
CA LEU A 549 13.27 26.79 2.63
C LEU A 549 12.67 27.97 3.37
N TRP A 550 13.52 28.95 3.71
CA TRP A 550 13.11 30.28 4.15
C TRP A 550 13.76 31.38 3.30
N PRO A 551 13.00 32.39 2.86
CA PRO A 551 13.58 33.59 2.29
C PRO A 551 14.20 34.44 3.41
N THR A 552 15.38 35.00 3.12
CA THR A 552 16.08 35.93 3.99
C THR A 552 15.51 37.34 3.87
N LYS A 553 15.97 38.25 4.74
CA LYS A 553 15.74 39.67 4.58
C LYS A 553 16.56 40.22 3.40
N GLU A 554 15.97 41.18 2.69
CA GLU A 554 16.65 42.00 1.68
C GLU A 554 17.95 42.62 2.25
N ASP A 555 19.05 42.45 1.53
CA ASP A 555 20.34 43.03 1.85
C ASP A 555 20.44 44.52 1.45
N ASP A 556 21.56 45.16 1.78
CA ASP A 556 21.78 46.59 1.46
C ASP A 556 21.82 46.88 -0.06
N ASN A 557 21.92 45.85 -0.91
CA ASN A 557 21.93 45.97 -2.36
C ASN A 557 20.57 45.67 -3.00
N GLY A 558 19.55 45.38 -2.20
CA GLY A 558 18.21 45.02 -2.67
C GLY A 558 18.07 43.55 -3.07
N GLY A 559 19.02 42.68 -2.68
CA GLY A 559 18.99 41.25 -2.96
C GLY A 559 18.37 40.46 -1.81
N ILE A 560 17.47 39.54 -2.14
CA ILE A 560 16.97 38.49 -1.23
C ILE A 560 17.64 37.18 -1.63
N ASP A 561 17.85 36.27 -0.68
CA ASP A 561 18.30 34.89 -0.94
C ASP A 561 17.43 33.87 -0.18
N ILE A 562 17.57 32.58 -0.53
CA ILE A 562 16.89 31.45 0.10
C ILE A 562 17.92 30.61 0.87
N VAL A 563 17.65 30.40 2.16
CA VAL A 563 18.43 29.52 3.03
C VAL A 563 17.63 28.29 3.44
N VAL A 564 18.34 27.28 3.92
CA VAL A 564 17.80 25.97 4.25
C VAL A 564 17.78 25.78 5.77
N SER A 565 16.58 25.63 6.34
CA SER A 565 16.34 25.40 7.77
C SER A 565 14.87 25.09 8.00
N HIS A 566 14.55 24.10 8.82
CA HIS A 566 13.16 23.85 9.19
C HIS A 566 12.46 25.02 9.89
N ASP A 567 13.04 25.50 10.99
CA ASP A 567 12.45 26.55 11.82
C ASP A 567 12.88 27.93 11.32
N ASN A 568 11.96 28.92 11.34
CA ASN A 568 12.31 30.31 11.06
C ASN A 568 13.23 30.89 12.15
N ASN A 569 12.96 30.53 13.42
CA ASN A 569 13.74 31.01 14.55
C ASN A 569 14.96 30.12 14.79
N LEU A 570 16.13 30.73 14.87
CA LEU A 570 17.41 30.03 14.94
C LEU A 570 17.80 29.60 16.37
N MET A 571 16.90 29.71 17.35
CA MET A 571 17.18 29.33 18.75
C MET A 571 17.55 27.87 18.85
N LYS A 572 16.80 26.99 18.19
CA LYS A 572 17.06 25.55 18.22
C LYS A 572 18.39 25.22 17.55
N VAL A 573 18.55 25.62 16.28
CA VAL A 573 19.67 25.20 15.43
C VAL A 573 20.99 25.90 15.76
N ALA A 574 20.97 27.20 16.08
CA ALA A 574 22.18 28.02 16.27
C ALA A 574 22.30 28.64 17.69
N GLY A 575 21.26 28.50 18.53
CA GLY A 575 21.22 29.09 19.87
C GLY A 575 21.02 30.61 19.87
N ILE A 576 20.41 31.17 18.82
CA ILE A 576 20.20 32.60 18.64
C ILE A 576 18.71 32.88 18.45
N ASP A 577 18.16 33.76 19.29
CA ASP A 577 16.75 34.17 19.20
C ASP A 577 16.53 35.21 18.09
N CYS A 578 16.67 34.80 16.84
CA CYS A 578 16.44 35.63 15.66
C CYS A 578 15.75 34.81 14.57
N ASN A 579 14.88 35.46 13.80
CA ASN A 579 14.21 34.84 12.66
C ASN A 579 15.03 35.01 11.39
N ILE A 580 15.10 33.99 10.54
CA ILE A 580 15.74 34.03 9.23
C ILE A 580 15.17 35.17 8.38
N THR A 581 13.85 35.37 8.42
CA THR A 581 13.15 36.44 7.69
C THR A 581 13.55 37.86 8.12
N GLU A 582 14.33 38.01 9.20
CA GLU A 582 14.81 39.30 9.72
C GLU A 582 16.33 39.49 9.52
N MET A 583 17.00 38.50 8.94
CA MET A 583 18.46 38.46 8.76
C MET A 583 18.80 38.39 7.27
N THR A 584 19.89 39.06 6.88
CA THR A 584 20.45 38.92 5.52
C THR A 584 21.10 37.55 5.35
N VAL A 585 21.20 37.05 4.11
CA VAL A 585 21.88 35.77 3.81
C VAL A 585 23.28 35.67 4.41
N ASP A 586 24.00 36.78 4.35
CA ASP A 586 25.34 36.96 4.88
C ASP A 586 25.37 36.74 6.41
N GLU A 587 24.37 37.25 7.13
CA GLU A 587 24.25 37.08 8.58
C GLU A 587 23.87 35.64 8.94
N VAL A 588 22.95 35.03 8.19
CA VAL A 588 22.48 33.67 8.44
C VAL A 588 23.57 32.63 8.19
N THR A 589 24.24 32.70 7.04
CA THR A 589 25.28 31.73 6.62
C THR A 589 26.56 31.81 7.47
N ARG A 590 26.76 32.90 8.23
CA ARG A 590 27.85 33.00 9.22
C ARG A 590 27.57 32.24 10.52
N LEU A 591 26.33 31.81 10.73
CA LEU A 591 25.96 31.08 11.93
C LEU A 591 26.31 29.60 11.80
N LYS A 592 26.93 29.07 12.86
CA LYS A 592 27.20 27.64 12.97
C LYS A 592 25.98 26.89 13.49
N ILE A 593 25.74 25.72 12.91
CA ILE A 593 24.79 24.74 13.47
C ILE A 593 25.39 24.21 14.79
N LYS A 594 24.58 24.16 15.84
CA LYS A 594 24.98 23.78 17.22
C LYS A 594 24.13 22.67 17.82
N SER A 595 23.06 22.26 17.15
CA SER A 595 22.18 21.17 17.58
C SER A 595 21.92 20.21 16.42
N GLY A 596 21.44 19.01 16.72
CA GLY A 596 21.11 17.99 15.72
C GLY A 596 21.87 16.69 15.96
N SER A 597 21.54 15.67 15.18
CA SER A 597 22.17 14.35 15.29
C SER A 597 23.66 14.42 14.99
N ASN A 598 24.46 13.74 15.80
CA ASN A 598 25.92 13.65 15.63
C ASN A 598 26.66 14.99 15.49
N ILE A 599 26.10 16.11 16.00
CA ILE A 599 26.66 17.46 15.82
C ILE A 599 28.15 17.62 16.21
N GLN A 600 28.66 16.79 17.13
CA GLN A 600 30.07 16.83 17.51
C GLN A 600 31.03 16.38 16.39
N GLU A 601 30.54 15.62 15.41
CA GLU A 601 31.30 15.21 14.22
C GLU A 601 31.31 16.29 13.14
N TYR A 602 30.43 17.30 13.26
CA TYR A 602 30.20 18.34 12.27
C TYR A 602 30.39 19.76 12.85
N PRO A 603 31.56 20.10 13.43
CA PRO A 603 31.76 21.34 14.19
C PRO A 603 31.83 22.62 13.34
N ASP A 604 31.92 22.48 12.02
CA ASP A 604 32.09 23.56 11.06
C ASP A 604 30.88 23.77 10.13
N GLU A 605 29.78 23.04 10.36
CA GLU A 605 28.54 23.23 9.60
C GLU A 605 27.93 24.61 9.86
N HIS A 606 27.48 25.25 8.77
CA HIS A 606 26.73 26.49 8.77
C HIS A 606 25.32 26.27 8.20
N ILE A 607 24.44 27.25 8.39
CA ILE A 607 23.09 27.21 7.80
C ILE A 607 23.23 27.36 6.27
N PRO A 608 22.86 26.36 5.45
CA PRO A 608 23.13 26.39 4.02
C PRO A 608 22.25 27.38 3.25
N THR A 609 22.77 27.85 2.11
CA THR A 609 21.94 28.42 1.05
C THR A 609 21.33 27.33 0.18
N LEU A 610 20.21 27.62 -0.49
CA LEU A 610 19.64 26.70 -1.48
C LEU A 610 20.65 26.39 -2.59
N GLU A 611 21.43 27.38 -3.03
CA GLU A 611 22.44 27.19 -4.07
C GLU A 611 23.52 26.16 -3.67
N GLU A 612 23.97 26.15 -2.41
CA GLU A 612 24.90 25.13 -1.92
C GLU A 612 24.29 23.72 -1.95
N VAL A 613 23.01 23.57 -1.57
CA VAL A 613 22.30 22.28 -1.64
C VAL A 613 22.10 21.82 -3.09
N LEU A 614 21.70 22.72 -3.99
CA LEU A 614 21.57 22.40 -5.42
C LEU A 614 22.91 22.01 -6.06
N SER A 615 24.03 22.58 -5.58
CA SER A 615 25.37 22.19 -6.04
C SER A 615 25.73 20.75 -5.67
N ILE A 616 25.26 20.27 -4.52
CA ILE A 616 25.38 18.86 -4.12
C ILE A 616 24.49 18.02 -5.04
N ALA A 617 23.23 18.43 -5.23
CA ALA A 617 22.29 17.70 -6.05
C ALA A 617 22.76 17.53 -7.51
N GLU A 618 23.30 18.59 -8.11
CA GLU A 618 23.88 18.54 -9.46
C GLU A 618 25.07 17.58 -9.53
N ARG A 619 25.98 17.65 -8.55
CA ARG A 619 27.21 16.84 -8.50
C ARG A 619 26.91 15.34 -8.43
N TYR A 620 25.92 14.95 -7.63
CA TYR A 620 25.49 13.55 -7.46
C TYR A 620 24.38 13.14 -8.42
N LYS A 621 23.81 14.11 -9.17
CA LYS A 621 22.68 13.91 -10.08
C LYS A 621 21.42 13.39 -9.39
N CYS A 622 21.19 13.80 -8.15
CA CYS A 622 19.97 13.45 -7.42
C CYS A 622 18.88 14.50 -7.65
N ARG A 623 17.64 14.17 -7.27
CA ARG A 623 16.51 15.10 -7.28
C ARG A 623 16.43 15.89 -5.97
N VAL A 624 15.61 16.93 -5.95
CA VAL A 624 15.33 17.71 -4.73
C VAL A 624 13.83 17.89 -4.51
N LEU A 625 13.40 17.77 -3.27
CA LEU A 625 12.12 18.17 -2.76
C LEU A 625 12.38 19.38 -1.87
N VAL A 626 11.73 20.49 -2.16
CA VAL A 626 11.92 21.75 -1.44
C VAL A 626 10.61 22.19 -0.83
N GLU A 627 10.57 22.42 0.49
CA GLU A 627 9.39 22.92 1.17
C GLU A 627 9.45 24.44 1.34
N MET A 628 8.49 25.15 0.76
CA MET A 628 8.28 26.58 1.00
C MET A 628 7.66 26.78 2.39
N LYS A 629 8.47 27.19 3.37
CA LYS A 629 7.98 27.45 4.74
C LYS A 629 7.33 28.82 4.89
N GLY A 630 6.35 28.92 5.79
CA GLY A 630 5.58 30.15 6.03
C GLY A 630 4.44 30.38 5.03
N GLU A 631 3.51 31.28 5.36
CA GLU A 631 2.23 31.43 4.64
C GLU A 631 2.25 32.46 3.49
N ASP A 632 3.27 33.32 3.43
CA ASP A 632 3.26 34.56 2.63
C ASP A 632 4.45 34.71 1.66
N TRP A 633 4.73 33.69 0.85
CA TRP A 633 5.73 33.86 -0.23
C TRP A 633 5.24 34.87 -1.28
N THR A 634 6.12 35.77 -1.70
CA THR A 634 5.86 36.81 -2.71
C THR A 634 6.21 36.33 -4.11
N ASP A 635 5.75 37.05 -5.16
CA ASP A 635 6.06 36.70 -6.55
C ASP A 635 7.58 36.77 -6.79
N GLU A 636 8.25 37.78 -6.22
CA GLU A 636 9.70 37.95 -6.27
C GLU A 636 10.44 36.76 -5.67
N GLN A 637 10.01 36.26 -4.51
CA GLN A 637 10.60 35.08 -3.89
C GLN A 637 10.35 33.79 -4.69
N CYS A 638 9.17 33.67 -5.32
CA CYS A 638 8.89 32.56 -6.24
C CYS A 638 9.78 32.61 -7.49
N TYR A 639 9.96 33.79 -8.10
CA TYR A 639 10.88 33.95 -9.23
C TYR A 639 12.33 33.65 -8.82
N MET A 640 12.76 34.10 -7.63
CA MET A 640 14.08 33.78 -7.10
C MET A 640 14.30 32.26 -6.96
N LEU A 641 13.32 31.52 -6.42
CA LEU A 641 13.38 30.06 -6.36
C LEU A 641 13.50 29.45 -7.77
N LEU A 642 12.64 29.86 -8.70
CA LEU A 642 12.63 29.37 -10.07
C LEU A 642 13.93 29.70 -10.83
N ASP A 643 14.48 30.90 -10.66
CA ASP A 643 15.74 31.34 -11.24
C ASP A 643 16.91 30.50 -10.71
N CYS A 644 16.93 30.24 -9.40
CA CYS A 644 17.92 29.36 -8.79
C CYS A 644 17.81 27.94 -9.34
N LEU A 645 16.61 27.35 -9.39
CA LEU A 645 16.39 26.03 -9.98
C LEU A 645 16.76 25.98 -11.47
N ASN A 646 16.47 27.04 -12.23
CA ASN A 646 16.78 27.12 -13.66
C ASN A 646 18.29 27.24 -13.91
N LYS A 647 18.99 28.05 -13.11
CA LYS A 647 20.45 28.21 -13.16
C LYS A 647 21.18 26.87 -13.00
N TRP A 648 20.66 26.00 -12.15
CA TRP A 648 21.22 24.68 -11.86
C TRP A 648 20.64 23.52 -12.72
N ASP A 649 19.81 23.80 -13.73
CA ASP A 649 19.09 22.78 -14.54
C ASP A 649 18.29 21.78 -13.67
N MET A 650 17.62 22.29 -12.63
CA MET A 650 16.86 21.52 -11.64
C MET A 650 15.34 21.66 -11.76
N LEU A 651 14.81 22.46 -12.69
CA LEU A 651 13.35 22.70 -12.81
C LEU A 651 12.53 21.41 -12.95
N ASP A 652 12.91 20.46 -13.80
CA ASP A 652 12.22 19.16 -13.97
C ASP A 652 12.72 18.04 -13.06
N LYS A 653 13.61 18.38 -12.12
CA LYS A 653 14.19 17.47 -11.12
C LYS A 653 13.80 17.88 -9.69
N THR A 654 12.86 18.83 -9.58
CA THR A 654 12.42 19.40 -8.31
C THR A 654 10.94 19.14 -8.06
N ILE A 655 10.61 18.80 -6.81
CA ILE A 655 9.24 18.84 -6.27
C ILE A 655 9.17 20.02 -5.30
N VAL A 656 8.22 20.92 -5.50
CA VAL A 656 7.99 22.08 -4.61
C VAL A 656 6.81 21.80 -3.70
N ASN A 657 7.06 21.70 -2.40
CA ASN A 657 6.10 21.45 -1.35
C ASN A 657 5.67 22.75 -0.64
N SER A 658 4.44 22.78 -0.14
CA SER A 658 3.98 23.80 0.81
C SER A 658 2.78 23.30 1.61
N LEU A 659 2.69 23.72 2.87
CA LEU A 659 1.49 23.58 3.72
C LEU A 659 0.36 24.55 3.34
N TYR A 660 0.70 25.60 2.60
CA TYR A 660 -0.20 26.69 2.23
C TYR A 660 -0.44 26.70 0.72
N ILE A 661 -1.68 26.42 0.32
CA ILE A 661 -2.06 26.33 -1.10
C ILE A 661 -1.78 27.64 -1.86
N ASN A 662 -1.89 28.79 -1.20
CA ASN A 662 -1.65 30.09 -1.83
C ASN A 662 -0.19 30.25 -2.31
N ASN A 663 0.79 29.69 -1.60
CA ASN A 663 2.18 29.65 -2.05
C ASN A 663 2.30 28.84 -3.35
N LEU A 664 1.70 27.65 -3.43
CA LEU A 664 1.74 26.81 -4.63
C LEU A 664 1.05 27.47 -5.82
N LYS A 665 -0.11 28.11 -5.60
CA LYS A 665 -0.81 28.85 -6.65
C LYS A 665 0.04 29.97 -7.22
N ARG A 666 0.71 30.73 -6.34
CA ARG A 666 1.60 31.82 -6.74
C ARG A 666 2.83 31.30 -7.46
N PHE A 667 3.44 30.24 -6.93
CA PHE A 667 4.57 29.56 -7.54
C PHE A 667 4.22 29.06 -8.95
N LEU A 668 3.09 28.36 -9.12
CA LEU A 668 2.61 27.87 -10.41
C LEU A 668 2.33 29.01 -11.39
N ALA A 669 1.85 30.17 -10.93
CA ALA A 669 1.67 31.34 -11.78
C ALA A 669 3.02 31.88 -12.29
N CYS A 670 4.03 32.01 -11.42
CA CYS A 670 5.37 32.45 -11.80
C CYS A 670 6.07 31.43 -12.72
N ALA A 671 5.86 30.14 -12.48
CA ALA A 671 6.47 29.05 -13.25
C ALA A 671 6.01 29.00 -14.72
N GLN A 672 4.93 29.70 -15.09
CA GLN A 672 4.47 29.80 -16.49
C GLN A 672 5.47 30.56 -17.38
N ASP A 673 6.33 31.39 -16.80
CA ASP A 673 7.35 32.14 -17.54
C ASP A 673 8.60 31.30 -17.87
N TYR A 674 8.66 30.05 -17.39
CA TYR A 674 9.80 29.17 -17.54
C TYR A 674 9.52 28.04 -18.55
N SER A 675 10.60 27.50 -19.12
CA SER A 675 10.51 26.43 -20.14
C SER A 675 10.01 25.09 -19.60
N LYS A 676 10.12 24.88 -18.28
CA LYS A 676 9.70 23.69 -17.55
C LYS A 676 9.08 24.14 -16.23
N THR A 677 8.11 23.37 -15.74
CA THR A 677 7.44 23.62 -14.46
C THR A 677 7.77 22.49 -13.50
N PRO A 678 8.31 22.78 -12.30
CA PRO A 678 8.52 21.77 -11.27
C PRO A 678 7.22 21.08 -10.84
N ASP A 679 7.33 19.83 -10.40
CA ASP A 679 6.22 19.13 -9.75
C ASP A 679 5.85 19.89 -8.47
N THR A 680 4.57 19.90 -8.09
CA THR A 680 4.08 20.57 -6.88
C THR A 680 3.37 19.60 -5.94
N LEU A 681 3.59 19.81 -4.64
CA LEU A 681 3.14 18.96 -3.55
C LEU A 681 2.39 19.79 -2.50
N TYR A 682 1.15 19.38 -2.17
CA TYR A 682 0.36 20.03 -1.13
C TYR A 682 0.24 19.14 0.11
N THR A 683 0.64 19.65 1.27
CA THR A 683 0.68 18.84 2.50
C THR A 683 -0.64 18.87 3.28
N ILE A 684 -1.09 17.67 3.67
CA ILE A 684 -2.28 17.37 4.46
C ILE A 684 -1.82 16.77 5.79
N LEU A 685 -1.99 17.53 6.88
CA LEU A 685 -1.50 17.14 8.21
C LEU A 685 -2.47 16.24 8.98
N TYR A 686 -3.76 16.36 8.71
CA TYR A 686 -4.83 15.70 9.46
C TYR A 686 -5.79 14.98 8.51
N TYR A 687 -6.26 13.81 8.94
CA TYR A 687 -7.19 13.00 8.15
C TYR A 687 -8.52 13.72 7.92
N GLU A 688 -8.99 14.47 8.92
CA GLU A 688 -10.25 15.21 8.88
C GLU A 688 -10.30 16.23 7.75
N ASP A 689 -9.15 16.78 7.38
CA ASP A 689 -9.01 17.76 6.30
C ASP A 689 -8.79 17.11 4.93
N PHE A 690 -8.58 15.78 4.86
CA PHE A 690 -8.14 15.07 3.66
C PHE A 690 -9.05 15.33 2.46
N THR A 691 -10.35 15.14 2.62
CA THR A 691 -11.32 15.28 1.52
C THR A 691 -11.33 16.71 0.97
N GLU A 692 -11.33 17.71 1.85
CA GLU A 692 -11.33 19.12 1.46
C GLU A 692 -10.02 19.50 0.78
N LYS A 693 -8.88 19.17 1.40
CA LYS A 693 -7.56 19.51 0.88
C LYS A 693 -7.21 18.78 -0.41
N LEU A 694 -7.67 17.54 -0.59
CA LEU A 694 -7.55 16.81 -1.85
C LEU A 694 -8.28 17.54 -2.98
N LYS A 695 -9.51 18.00 -2.72
CA LYS A 695 -10.28 18.78 -3.68
C LYS A 695 -9.60 20.12 -4.01
N VAL A 696 -9.06 20.78 -3.00
CA VAL A 696 -8.28 22.02 -3.17
C VAL A 696 -7.03 21.77 -4.02
N ALA A 697 -6.33 20.65 -3.83
CA ALA A 697 -5.18 20.29 -4.65
C ALA A 697 -5.57 20.09 -6.13
N GLU A 698 -6.66 19.36 -6.38
CA GLU A 698 -7.22 19.12 -7.72
C GLU A 698 -7.58 20.45 -8.42
N ASP A 699 -8.34 21.31 -7.74
CA ASP A 699 -8.84 22.57 -8.30
C ASP A 699 -7.71 23.57 -8.62
N ASN A 700 -6.55 23.43 -7.97
CA ASN A 700 -5.38 24.29 -8.17
C ASN A 700 -4.26 23.64 -8.99
N GLN A 701 -4.53 22.51 -9.65
CA GLN A 701 -3.59 21.82 -10.54
C GLN A 701 -2.26 21.45 -9.86
N VAL A 702 -2.32 21.14 -8.56
CA VAL A 702 -1.18 20.55 -7.85
C VAL A 702 -0.93 19.15 -8.42
N THR A 703 0.31 18.65 -8.37
CA THR A 703 0.64 17.35 -8.98
C THR A 703 0.59 16.17 -8.00
N MET A 704 0.67 16.43 -6.70
CA MET A 704 0.71 15.42 -5.65
C MET A 704 0.22 15.97 -4.29
N VAL A 705 -0.21 15.07 -3.41
CA VAL A 705 -0.52 15.37 -2.00
C VAL A 705 0.45 14.67 -1.07
N SER A 706 0.84 15.35 0.02
CA SER A 706 1.69 14.78 1.06
C SER A 706 0.83 14.43 2.27
N ILE A 707 0.89 13.17 2.70
CA ILE A 707 0.11 12.67 3.84
C ILE A 707 1.06 11.87 4.73
N ARG A 708 0.98 12.07 6.05
CA ARG A 708 1.81 11.34 7.01
C ARG A 708 1.60 9.83 6.86
N SER A 709 2.69 9.04 6.92
CA SER A 709 2.66 7.58 6.74
C SER A 709 1.65 6.91 7.67
N SER A 710 1.63 7.27 8.95
CA SER A 710 0.67 6.73 9.92
C SER A 710 -0.81 6.94 9.52
N ILE A 711 -1.14 8.08 8.91
CA ILE A 711 -2.50 8.37 8.42
C ILE A 711 -2.82 7.49 7.21
N ILE A 712 -1.83 7.27 6.33
CA ILE A 712 -2.00 6.35 5.21
C ILE A 712 -2.20 4.93 5.74
N SER A 713 -1.39 4.46 6.70
CA SER A 713 -1.53 3.13 7.28
C SER A 713 -2.93 2.93 7.89
N ASP A 714 -3.42 3.91 8.67
CA ASP A 714 -4.72 3.84 9.33
C ASP A 714 -5.91 3.91 8.35
N TYR A 715 -5.79 4.63 7.23
CA TYR A 715 -6.90 4.97 6.34
C TYR A 715 -6.64 4.67 4.84
N HIS A 716 -5.74 3.72 4.52
CA HIS A 716 -5.33 3.44 3.13
C HIS A 716 -6.50 3.06 2.21
N ASP A 717 -7.48 2.31 2.71
CA ASP A 717 -8.68 1.88 1.97
C ASP A 717 -9.53 3.08 1.48
N GLU A 718 -9.44 4.23 2.15
CA GLU A 718 -10.13 5.47 1.76
C GLU A 718 -9.20 6.41 0.99
N ILE A 719 -7.95 6.56 1.44
CA ILE A 719 -6.99 7.52 0.88
C ILE A 719 -6.50 7.09 -0.49
N ILE A 720 -6.07 5.84 -0.65
CA ILE A 720 -5.44 5.38 -1.90
C ILE A 720 -6.45 5.49 -3.07
N PRO A 721 -7.68 4.95 -2.99
CA PRO A 721 -8.62 5.07 -4.09
C PRO A 721 -9.07 6.51 -4.36
N ALA A 722 -9.19 7.36 -3.33
CA ALA A 722 -9.58 8.75 -3.50
C ALA A 722 -8.51 9.57 -4.24
N VAL A 723 -7.24 9.37 -3.90
CA VAL A 723 -6.13 10.03 -4.60
C VAL A 723 -5.99 9.50 -6.02
N GLU A 724 -6.06 8.18 -6.23
CA GLU A 724 -6.10 7.58 -7.57
C GLU A 724 -7.25 8.17 -8.40
N GLN A 725 -8.44 8.32 -7.79
CA GLN A 725 -9.60 8.91 -8.45
C GLN A 725 -9.37 10.39 -8.84
N SER A 726 -8.62 11.15 -8.04
CA SER A 726 -8.28 12.54 -8.37
C SER A 726 -7.23 12.66 -9.50
N GLY A 727 -6.51 11.58 -9.81
CA GLY A 727 -5.39 11.59 -10.75
C GLY A 727 -4.09 12.20 -10.20
N LEU A 728 -4.04 12.49 -8.90
CA LEU A 728 -2.85 12.99 -8.20
C LEU A 728 -1.94 11.83 -7.76
N ARG A 729 -0.69 12.14 -7.41
CA ARG A 729 0.25 11.19 -6.79
C ARG A 729 0.30 11.38 -5.28
N ILE A 730 0.70 10.35 -4.54
CA ILE A 730 0.89 10.39 -3.08
C ILE A 730 2.38 10.48 -2.75
N HIS A 731 2.75 11.50 -2.00
CA HIS A 731 3.99 11.53 -1.24
C HIS A 731 3.67 11.27 0.25
N THR A 732 4.59 10.67 0.97
CA THR A 732 4.45 10.47 2.42
C THR A 732 5.75 10.74 3.16
N TRP A 733 5.70 10.86 4.48
CA TRP A 733 6.86 11.14 5.31
C TRP A 733 6.74 10.37 6.64
N THR A 734 7.87 9.86 7.12
CA THR A 734 7.98 8.91 8.25
C THR A 734 8.54 9.54 9.52
N ALA A 735 8.64 10.88 9.59
CA ALA A 735 9.24 11.58 10.71
C ALA A 735 8.66 11.15 12.07
N GLY A 736 9.54 10.63 12.92
CA GLY A 736 9.23 10.16 14.27
C GLY A 736 8.71 8.71 14.38
N GLU A 737 8.70 7.93 13.30
CA GLU A 737 8.38 6.51 13.36
C GLU A 737 9.53 5.69 13.95
N VAL A 738 9.17 4.67 14.72
CA VAL A 738 10.12 3.79 15.43
C VAL A 738 10.84 2.86 14.45
N ASP A 739 10.16 2.45 13.38
CA ASP A 739 10.69 1.56 12.34
C ASP A 739 10.37 2.12 10.94
N GLU A 740 11.22 3.01 10.45
CA GLU A 740 11.06 3.62 9.12
C GLU A 740 11.21 2.60 7.98
N LYS A 741 11.92 1.49 8.19
CA LYS A 741 12.03 0.43 7.17
C LYS A 741 10.68 -0.25 6.98
N ALA A 742 10.00 -0.61 8.08
CA ALA A 742 8.67 -1.19 8.02
C ALA A 742 7.67 -0.24 7.35
N ALA A 743 7.77 1.06 7.63
CA ALA A 743 6.94 2.07 6.99
C ALA A 743 7.19 2.19 5.48
N VAL A 744 8.45 2.21 5.04
CA VAL A 744 8.80 2.18 3.61
C VAL A 744 8.21 0.94 2.93
N ASP A 745 8.38 -0.24 3.52
CA ASP A 745 7.87 -1.50 2.98
C ASP A 745 6.32 -1.53 2.93
N GLU A 746 5.66 -0.86 3.87
CA GLU A 746 4.20 -0.71 3.87
C GLU A 746 3.74 0.26 2.78
N MET A 747 4.36 1.44 2.67
CA MET A 747 4.00 2.45 1.66
C MET A 747 4.24 1.95 0.24
N GLU A 748 5.26 1.12 0.02
CA GLU A 748 5.49 0.45 -1.25
C GLU A 748 4.33 -0.48 -1.62
N LYS A 749 3.78 -1.26 -0.65
CA LYS A 749 2.61 -2.13 -0.89
C LYS A 749 1.37 -1.36 -1.27
N TYR A 750 1.17 -0.17 -0.69
CA TYR A 750 0.05 0.71 -1.01
C TYR A 750 0.22 1.48 -2.33
N GLY A 751 1.35 1.33 -3.02
CA GLY A 751 1.59 1.99 -4.30
C GLY A 751 1.83 3.50 -4.16
N VAL A 752 2.32 3.95 -3.00
CA VAL A 752 2.72 5.35 -2.79
C VAL A 752 3.84 5.72 -3.76
N TYR A 753 3.82 6.94 -4.28
CA TYR A 753 4.76 7.37 -5.32
C TYR A 753 6.15 7.72 -4.76
N SER A 754 6.20 8.35 -3.60
CA SER A 754 7.45 8.77 -2.95
C SER A 754 7.33 8.89 -1.44
N ILE A 755 8.45 8.77 -0.73
CA ILE A 755 8.51 8.83 0.74
C ILE A 755 9.73 9.61 1.23
N SER A 756 9.57 10.45 2.25
CA SER A 756 10.66 11.10 2.98
C SER A 756 11.00 10.34 4.28
N THR A 757 12.30 10.11 4.52
CA THR A 757 12.83 9.29 5.64
C THR A 757 14.00 9.99 6.34
N ASP A 758 14.11 9.85 7.66
CA ASP A 758 15.18 10.44 8.47
C ASP A 758 16.45 9.56 8.52
N THR A 759 16.34 8.27 8.22
CA THR A 759 17.44 7.28 8.26
C THR A 759 17.75 6.70 6.88
N ILE A 760 18.99 6.26 6.69
CA ILE A 760 19.40 5.52 5.50
C ILE A 760 18.71 4.15 5.49
N ILE A 761 17.90 3.91 4.48
CA ILE A 761 17.24 2.62 4.24
C ILE A 761 18.10 1.81 3.26
N LYS A 762 18.83 0.81 3.76
CA LYS A 762 19.63 -0.08 2.90
C LYS A 762 18.74 -1.12 2.25
N GLU A 763 18.74 -1.20 0.92
CA GLU A 763 18.19 -2.33 0.19
C GLU A 763 19.04 -3.60 0.45
N HIS A 764 18.39 -4.76 0.48
CA HIS A 764 19.01 -6.06 0.73
C HIS A 764 19.71 -6.65 -0.49
#